data_AF-A0A359B7W3-F1
#
_entry.id   AF-A0A359B7W3-F1
#
_cell.length_a   1.000
_cell.length_b   1.000
_cell.length_c   1.000
_cell.angle_alpha   90.00
_cell.angle_beta   90.00
_cell.angle_gamma   90.00
#
_symmetry.space_group_name_H-M   'P 1'
#
loop_
_entity.id
_entity.type
_entity.pdbx_description
1 polymer ?
#
loop_
_entity_poly.entity_id
_entity_poly.type
_entity_poly.pdbx_seq_one_letter_code
_entity_poly.pdbx_strand_id
1 'polypeptide(L)'
;MNVKKWQMLLISVIILSLISAGYTALKRYNLEQQHRGVAISVVYDEVVNLARLQGLETANVLRMFRDAGVGTVLVKETTVKDAVQNGELVLRTGRELLLLDDTGVLEAIGAGFREQVKPDYRYLIISDRQVFDRVQGQLAAKEVPLQTWARGSVYAIETGMSQAALEIMGTGFPDPVIQEINNAGLNSIVQVRTWNEVTPEGLRYVFEEIGNVPHLAGVAFNDPYLPGVPDLIRPLAYEVQELEVPIVQIEFSNQVGLSRLGLLLEKNVIRLHTISLEEDAKKNYSLTAMVDRFNLAATERNIRVLLAHTYFKPGVPDALQFNLELVESIKSSLEAEGLQVSEASQLKPLNLSRLVLFLTGLGVIAGGMLLTFVMGWGRLAPYLGLAGLLLWTAMLAVDLVNPARKLMAFASVVIFPTLALALNVRRDGASPLHCVLLLVRTSLFSLVGALLMVGLLADAGFMLKLDQFTGVKLAHVIPLALVAGIFFFRGAGKEGGWRRQVQHFMEQPILVKFAVMAGVILVALLVYVSRTGNESAAVSSLELQFRTLLDNILGVRPRTKEFMLGHPLLLLLFYLGFRDNRYQPLLLAGVIGQVSLVNTYAHIHTPLMVSLLRSFNGLWLGIIGGLVLIALWKAGEGIMQKYLRE
;
A
#
# COMPACT_ATOMS: atom_id res chain seq x y z
N MET A 1 29.38 32.91 20.27
CA MET A 1 28.30 31.94 20.61
C MET A 1 28.93 30.72 21.25
N ASN A 2 28.49 30.32 22.46
CA ASN A 2 29.05 29.14 23.14
C ASN A 2 28.44 27.86 22.53
N VAL A 3 29.14 27.27 21.56
CA VAL A 3 28.66 26.13 20.74
C VAL A 3 28.23 24.94 21.60
N LYS A 4 28.94 24.68 22.71
CA LYS A 4 28.61 23.59 23.66
C LYS A 4 27.25 23.79 24.33
N LYS A 5 26.90 25.03 24.73
CA LYS A 5 25.59 25.32 25.35
C LYS A 5 24.45 25.10 24.37
N TRP A 6 24.61 25.51 23.11
CA TRP A 6 23.64 25.26 22.05
C TRP A 6 23.45 23.77 21.76
N GLN A 7 24.55 23.01 21.67
CA GLN A 7 24.47 21.57 21.44
C GLN A 7 23.69 20.84 22.54
N MET A 8 23.95 21.16 23.81
CA MET A 8 23.21 20.59 24.94
C MET A 8 21.71 20.90 24.87
N LEU A 9 21.35 22.15 24.57
CA LEU A 9 19.96 22.56 24.40
C LEU A 9 19.27 21.77 23.29
N LEU A 10 19.90 21.66 22.11
CA LEU A 10 19.33 20.95 20.96
C LEU A 10 19.16 19.45 21.23
N ILE A 11 20.12 18.83 21.95
CA ILE A 11 20.02 17.44 22.37
C ILE A 11 18.82 17.26 23.32
N SER A 12 18.63 18.15 24.29
CA SER A 12 17.46 18.08 25.19
C SER A 12 16.14 18.20 24.43
N VAL A 13 16.06 19.07 23.42
CA VAL A 13 14.89 19.20 22.55
C VAL A 13 14.64 17.90 21.76
N ILE A 14 15.70 17.28 21.21
CA ILE A 14 15.58 15.99 20.51
C ILE A 14 15.07 14.91 21.46
N ILE A 15 15.60 14.82 22.69
CA ILE A 15 15.14 13.83 23.69
C ILE A 15 13.65 14.03 24.01
N LEU A 16 13.21 15.27 24.25
CA LEU A 16 11.79 15.56 24.48
C LEU A 16 10.91 15.13 23.29
N SER A 17 11.40 15.39 22.08
CA SER A 17 10.73 15.01 20.84
C SER A 17 10.67 13.50 20.65
N LEU A 18 11.71 12.78 21.08
CA LEU A 18 11.75 11.32 21.07
C LEU A 18 10.75 10.70 22.06
N ILE A 19 10.57 11.31 23.24
CA ILE A 19 9.53 10.88 24.19
C ILE A 19 8.15 11.06 23.56
N SER A 20 7.91 12.22 22.92
CA SER A 20 6.66 12.51 22.21
C SER A 20 6.40 11.52 21.06
N ALA A 21 7.41 11.25 20.23
CA ALA A 21 7.34 10.29 19.14
C ALA A 21 7.15 8.85 19.66
N GLY A 22 7.84 8.48 20.74
CA GLY A 22 7.72 7.18 21.40
C GLY A 22 6.32 6.94 21.96
N TYR A 23 5.70 7.96 22.58
CA TYR A 23 4.31 7.89 23.01
C TYR A 23 3.36 7.57 21.86
N THR A 24 3.53 8.26 20.72
CA THR A 24 2.75 8.00 19.51
C THR A 24 3.02 6.61 18.92
N ALA A 25 4.28 6.17 18.90
CA ALA A 25 4.67 4.85 18.44
C ALA A 25 4.05 3.73 19.31
N LEU A 26 3.98 3.92 20.63
CA LEU A 26 3.32 3.01 21.56
C LEU A 26 1.81 2.94 21.33
N LYS A 27 1.14 4.09 21.13
CA LYS A 27 -0.28 4.11 20.74
C LYS A 27 -0.54 3.36 19.45
N ARG A 28 0.31 3.58 18.45
CA ARG A 28 0.25 2.87 17.17
C ARG A 28 0.44 1.37 17.37
N TYR A 29 1.44 0.96 18.14
CA TYR A 29 1.68 -0.45 18.43
C TYR A 29 0.46 -1.12 19.09
N ASN A 30 -0.14 -0.48 20.09
CA ASN A 30 -1.33 -1.01 20.75
C ASN A 30 -2.52 -1.13 19.79
N LEU A 31 -2.70 -0.15 18.89
CA LEU A 31 -3.73 -0.21 17.86
C LEU A 31 -3.49 -1.38 16.89
N GLU A 32 -2.27 -1.56 16.41
CA GLU A 32 -1.90 -2.67 15.53
C GLU A 32 -2.12 -4.04 16.20
N GLN A 33 -1.85 -4.14 17.51
CA GLN A 33 -2.06 -5.37 18.28
C GLN A 33 -3.54 -5.73 18.49
N GLN A 34 -4.42 -4.73 18.55
CA GLN A 34 -5.86 -4.93 18.62
C GLN A 34 -6.48 -5.25 17.24
N HIS A 35 -5.79 -4.88 16.17
CA HIS A 35 -6.27 -4.98 14.79
C HIS A 35 -5.78 -6.29 14.13
N ARG A 36 -6.28 -7.44 14.61
CA ARG A 36 -5.82 -8.80 14.18
C ARG A 36 -6.85 -9.63 13.41
N GLY A 37 -8.10 -9.16 13.31
CA GLY A 37 -9.17 -9.87 12.60
C GLY A 37 -8.99 -9.78 11.09
N VAL A 38 -8.87 -10.92 10.41
CA VAL A 38 -8.73 -11.04 8.95
C VAL A 38 -9.92 -11.85 8.43
N ALA A 39 -10.62 -11.31 7.43
CA ALA A 39 -11.64 -12.05 6.69
C ALA A 39 -11.01 -12.67 5.44
N ILE A 40 -11.24 -13.98 5.26
CA ILE A 40 -11.05 -14.63 3.96
C ILE A 40 -12.36 -14.51 3.21
N SER A 41 -12.28 -14.09 1.94
CA SER A 41 -13.43 -13.85 1.08
C SER A 41 -13.34 -14.60 -0.22
N VAL A 42 -14.49 -14.99 -0.77
CA VAL A 42 -14.62 -15.60 -2.11
C VAL A 42 -15.62 -14.82 -2.95
N VAL A 43 -15.55 -14.95 -4.27
CA VAL A 43 -16.49 -14.29 -5.19
C VAL A 43 -17.71 -15.18 -5.41
N TYR A 44 -18.92 -14.65 -5.18
CA TYR A 44 -20.16 -15.42 -5.28
C TYR A 44 -20.33 -16.12 -6.64
N ASP A 45 -20.21 -15.39 -7.75
CA ASP A 45 -20.40 -15.95 -9.11
C ASP A 45 -19.42 -17.09 -9.41
N GLU A 46 -18.23 -17.03 -8.82
CA GLU A 46 -17.20 -18.06 -9.00
C GLU A 46 -17.54 -19.32 -8.19
N VAL A 47 -18.11 -19.16 -6.99
CA VAL A 47 -18.65 -20.27 -6.19
C VAL A 47 -19.84 -20.93 -6.90
N VAL A 48 -20.75 -20.15 -7.49
CA VAL A 48 -21.86 -20.67 -8.31
C VAL A 48 -21.33 -21.52 -9.46
N ASN A 49 -20.31 -21.04 -10.16
CA ASN A 49 -19.70 -21.78 -11.27
C ASN A 49 -19.04 -23.08 -10.78
N LEU A 50 -18.34 -23.08 -9.64
CA LEU A 50 -17.81 -24.30 -9.02
C LEU A 50 -18.92 -25.29 -8.66
N ALA A 51 -20.00 -24.81 -8.05
CA ALA A 51 -21.13 -25.65 -7.66
C ALA A 51 -21.77 -26.33 -8.88
N ARG A 52 -22.00 -25.57 -9.96
CA ARG A 52 -22.52 -26.10 -11.23
C ARG A 52 -21.60 -27.15 -11.85
N LEU A 53 -20.28 -26.93 -11.83
CA LEU A 53 -19.32 -27.90 -12.38
C LEU A 53 -19.31 -29.23 -11.60
N GLN A 54 -19.59 -29.19 -10.30
CA GLN A 54 -19.63 -30.37 -9.43
C GLN A 54 -21.04 -30.97 -9.29
N GLY A 55 -22.05 -30.38 -9.92
CA GLY A 55 -23.45 -30.79 -9.76
C GLY A 55 -23.98 -30.62 -8.33
N LEU A 56 -23.42 -29.67 -7.57
CA LEU A 56 -23.82 -29.36 -6.19
C LEU A 56 -24.68 -28.09 -6.14
N GLU A 57 -25.48 -27.97 -5.09
CA GLU A 57 -26.17 -26.71 -4.78
C GLU A 57 -25.18 -25.65 -4.26
N THR A 58 -25.33 -24.40 -4.70
CA THR A 58 -24.49 -23.27 -4.30
C THR A 58 -24.42 -23.11 -2.78
N ALA A 59 -25.56 -23.20 -2.08
CA ALA A 59 -25.63 -23.13 -0.63
C ALA A 59 -24.74 -24.17 0.07
N ASN A 60 -24.61 -25.38 -0.49
CA ASN A 60 -23.75 -26.42 0.08
C ASN A 60 -22.28 -26.06 -0.11
N VAL A 61 -21.89 -25.57 -1.29
CA VAL A 61 -20.51 -25.13 -1.55
C VAL A 61 -20.14 -23.91 -0.69
N LEU A 62 -21.06 -22.97 -0.48
CA LEU A 62 -20.84 -21.84 0.45
C LEU A 62 -20.61 -22.32 1.89
N ARG A 63 -21.36 -23.31 2.37
CA ARG A 63 -21.12 -23.93 3.69
C ARG A 63 -19.76 -24.62 3.76
N MET A 64 -19.35 -25.34 2.70
CA MET A 64 -18.02 -25.94 2.64
C MET A 64 -16.92 -24.88 2.75
N PHE A 65 -17.04 -23.76 2.02
CA PHE A 65 -16.11 -22.64 2.12
C PHE A 65 -16.12 -21.99 3.51
N ARG A 66 -17.29 -21.82 4.13
CA ARG A 66 -17.38 -21.34 5.51
C ARG A 66 -16.61 -22.24 6.47
N ASP A 67 -16.84 -23.54 6.38
CA ASP A 67 -16.22 -24.53 7.26
C ASP A 67 -14.68 -24.58 7.05
N ALA A 68 -14.22 -24.36 5.81
CA ALA A 68 -12.80 -24.18 5.47
C ALA A 68 -12.18 -22.89 6.05
N GLY A 69 -12.97 -21.83 6.29
CA GLY A 69 -12.51 -20.58 6.90
C GLY A 69 -12.95 -19.28 6.22
N VAL A 70 -13.78 -19.34 5.18
CA VAL A 70 -14.36 -18.14 4.57
C VAL A 70 -15.35 -17.50 5.55
N GLY A 71 -15.21 -16.20 5.79
CA GLY A 71 -16.13 -15.43 6.63
C GLY A 71 -16.99 -14.44 5.84
N THR A 72 -16.70 -14.22 4.56
CA THR A 72 -17.32 -13.16 3.77
C THR A 72 -17.39 -13.54 2.30
N VAL A 73 -18.44 -13.10 1.60
CA VAL A 73 -18.61 -13.30 0.17
C VAL A 73 -18.62 -11.95 -0.52
N LEU A 74 -17.80 -11.79 -1.56
CA LEU A 74 -17.85 -10.64 -2.45
C LEU A 74 -18.93 -10.86 -3.50
N VAL A 75 -19.94 -9.99 -3.51
CA VAL A 75 -21.04 -9.99 -4.47
C VAL A 75 -20.85 -8.81 -5.41
N LYS A 76 -20.67 -9.09 -6.69
CA LYS A 76 -20.62 -8.05 -7.72
C LYS A 76 -22.03 -7.62 -8.06
N GLU A 77 -22.21 -6.34 -8.37
CA GLU A 77 -23.48 -5.86 -8.86
C GLU A 77 -23.85 -6.57 -10.17
N THR A 78 -25.02 -7.21 -10.21
CA THR A 78 -25.50 -7.99 -11.34
C THR A 78 -25.77 -7.05 -12.52
N THR A 79 -25.13 -7.28 -13.66
CA THR A 79 -25.44 -6.53 -14.88
C THR A 79 -26.67 -7.07 -15.59
N VAL A 80 -27.26 -6.31 -16.53
CA VAL A 80 -28.34 -6.84 -17.39
C VAL A 80 -27.88 -8.12 -18.10
N LYS A 81 -26.63 -8.18 -18.54
CA LYS A 81 -26.07 -9.39 -19.15
C LYS A 81 -26.05 -10.56 -18.17
N ASP A 82 -25.64 -10.34 -16.93
CA ASP A 82 -25.59 -11.39 -15.91
C ASP A 82 -27.02 -11.85 -15.56
N ALA A 83 -27.98 -10.93 -15.45
CA ALA A 83 -29.39 -11.25 -15.21
C ALA A 83 -29.99 -12.11 -16.34
N VAL A 84 -29.62 -11.85 -17.62
CA VAL A 84 -29.99 -12.72 -18.74
C VAL A 84 -29.37 -14.11 -18.59
N GLN A 85 -28.08 -14.18 -18.24
CA GLN A 85 -27.36 -15.46 -18.10
C GLN A 85 -27.87 -16.30 -16.92
N ASN A 86 -28.33 -15.64 -15.86
CA ASN A 86 -28.94 -16.27 -14.69
C ASN A 86 -30.40 -16.67 -14.92
N GLY A 87 -31.00 -16.29 -16.05
CA GLY A 87 -32.40 -16.56 -16.35
C GLY A 87 -33.41 -15.71 -15.56
N GLU A 88 -32.95 -14.61 -14.95
CA GLU A 88 -33.81 -13.67 -14.22
C GLU A 88 -34.70 -12.87 -15.19
N LEU A 89 -34.19 -12.63 -16.40
CA LEU A 89 -34.90 -11.90 -17.45
C LEU A 89 -34.49 -12.37 -18.84
N VAL A 90 -35.30 -12.03 -19.84
CA VAL A 90 -35.00 -12.27 -21.25
C VAL A 90 -34.83 -10.94 -21.98
N LEU A 91 -33.67 -10.73 -22.61
CA LEU A 91 -33.43 -9.58 -23.47
C LEU A 91 -33.82 -9.91 -24.92
N ARG A 92 -34.69 -9.07 -25.51
CA ARG A 92 -35.12 -9.16 -26.91
C ARG A 92 -35.04 -7.83 -27.62
N THR A 93 -34.86 -7.88 -28.94
CA THR A 93 -35.09 -6.71 -29.80
C THR A 93 -36.57 -6.57 -30.14
N GLY A 94 -37.02 -5.35 -30.45
CA GLY A 94 -38.39 -5.15 -30.92
C GLY A 94 -38.70 -5.94 -32.20
N ARG A 95 -37.72 -6.07 -33.10
CA ARG A 95 -37.84 -6.93 -34.30
C ARG A 95 -38.07 -8.40 -33.94
N GLU A 96 -37.33 -8.94 -32.98
CA GLU A 96 -37.54 -10.32 -32.50
C GLU A 96 -38.95 -10.50 -31.93
N LEU A 97 -39.44 -9.53 -31.16
CA LEU A 97 -40.81 -9.58 -30.61
C LEU A 97 -41.90 -9.51 -31.69
N LEU A 98 -41.69 -8.70 -32.73
CA LEU A 98 -42.63 -8.61 -33.84
C LEU A 98 -42.61 -9.85 -34.76
N LEU A 99 -41.50 -10.58 -34.80
CA LEU A 99 -41.33 -11.83 -35.55
C LEU A 99 -41.80 -13.06 -34.77
N LEU A 100 -42.00 -12.95 -33.45
CA LEU A 100 -42.58 -14.04 -32.66
C LEU A 100 -44.05 -14.25 -33.04
N ASP A 101 -44.34 -15.44 -33.57
CA ASP A 101 -45.70 -15.95 -33.80
C ASP A 101 -46.40 -16.35 -32.47
N ASP A 102 -45.66 -16.35 -31.36
CA ASP A 102 -46.17 -16.66 -30.02
C ASP A 102 -46.90 -15.46 -29.41
N THR A 103 -48.19 -15.32 -29.75
CA THR A 103 -49.06 -14.26 -29.23
C THR A 103 -49.27 -14.34 -27.72
N GLY A 104 -49.11 -15.52 -27.11
CA GLY A 104 -49.41 -15.75 -25.70
C GLY A 104 -48.53 -14.94 -24.75
N VAL A 105 -47.23 -14.87 -25.01
CA VAL A 105 -46.29 -14.09 -24.16
C VAL A 105 -46.54 -12.57 -24.30
N LEU A 106 -46.82 -12.10 -25.52
CA LEU A 106 -47.08 -10.68 -25.78
C LEU A 106 -48.43 -10.23 -25.18
N GLU A 107 -49.46 -11.07 -25.27
CA GLU A 107 -50.74 -10.84 -24.61
C GLU A 107 -50.61 -10.88 -23.08
N ALA A 108 -49.76 -11.76 -22.55
CA ALA A 108 -49.45 -11.85 -21.13
C ALA A 108 -48.72 -10.62 -20.58
N ILE A 109 -48.03 -9.84 -21.43
CA ILE A 109 -47.44 -8.53 -21.05
C ILE A 109 -48.54 -7.46 -20.94
N GLY A 110 -49.48 -7.48 -21.89
CA GLY A 110 -50.69 -6.66 -21.84
C GLY A 110 -51.38 -6.50 -23.18
N ALA A 111 -52.70 -6.33 -23.14
CA ALA A 111 -53.49 -6.01 -24.33
C ALA A 111 -52.99 -4.70 -24.97
N GLY A 112 -52.71 -4.72 -26.27
CA GLY A 112 -52.21 -3.55 -27.01
C GLY A 112 -50.69 -3.37 -26.97
N PHE A 113 -49.93 -4.30 -26.37
CA PHE A 113 -48.46 -4.22 -26.29
C PHE A 113 -47.83 -4.34 -27.69
N ARG A 114 -48.26 -5.32 -28.48
CA ARG A 114 -47.68 -5.64 -29.79
C ARG A 114 -47.71 -4.44 -30.76
N GLU A 115 -48.77 -3.65 -30.73
CA GLU A 115 -48.97 -2.47 -31.56
C GLU A 115 -48.02 -1.31 -31.21
N GLN A 116 -47.46 -1.31 -30.00
CA GLN A 116 -46.57 -0.27 -29.48
C GLN A 116 -45.11 -0.70 -29.50
N VAL A 117 -44.80 -1.95 -29.87
CA VAL A 117 -43.43 -2.44 -29.98
C VAL A 117 -42.68 -1.68 -31.08
N LYS A 118 -41.59 -1.02 -30.69
CA LYS A 118 -40.69 -0.31 -31.61
C LYS A 118 -39.59 -1.25 -32.09
N PRO A 119 -39.42 -1.47 -33.41
CA PRO A 119 -38.48 -2.46 -33.94
C PRO A 119 -37.03 -2.32 -33.44
N ASP A 120 -36.54 -1.08 -33.32
CA ASP A 120 -35.13 -0.83 -33.01
C ASP A 120 -34.83 -0.74 -31.50
N TYR A 121 -35.84 -0.89 -30.65
CA TYR A 121 -35.72 -0.80 -29.19
C TYR A 121 -35.33 -2.15 -28.57
N ARG A 122 -35.00 -2.12 -27.28
CA ARG A 122 -34.71 -3.30 -26.47
C ARG A 122 -35.78 -3.49 -25.41
N TYR A 123 -36.12 -4.75 -25.18
CA TYR A 123 -37.16 -5.17 -24.26
C TYR A 123 -36.59 -6.19 -23.29
N LEU A 124 -36.63 -5.88 -22.00
CA LEU A 124 -36.34 -6.80 -20.91
C LEU A 124 -37.64 -7.42 -20.45
N ILE A 125 -37.83 -8.72 -20.70
CA ILE A 125 -39.05 -9.46 -20.36
C ILE A 125 -38.79 -10.21 -19.06
N ILE A 126 -39.64 -9.98 -18.06
CA ILE A 126 -39.45 -10.42 -16.68
C ILE A 126 -40.75 -11.05 -16.20
N SER A 127 -40.68 -12.25 -15.62
CA SER A 127 -41.87 -12.94 -15.08
C SER A 127 -42.06 -12.72 -13.58
N ASP A 128 -40.96 -12.47 -12.85
CA ASP A 128 -40.97 -12.26 -11.41
C ASP A 128 -41.12 -10.77 -11.07
N ARG A 129 -42.06 -10.44 -10.18
CA ARG A 129 -42.35 -9.06 -9.79
C ARG A 129 -41.20 -8.40 -9.02
N GLN A 130 -40.52 -9.12 -8.13
CA GLN A 130 -39.39 -8.59 -7.35
C GLN A 130 -38.21 -8.29 -8.27
N VAL A 131 -37.93 -9.17 -9.23
CA VAL A 131 -36.90 -8.94 -10.26
C VAL A 131 -37.26 -7.71 -11.10
N PHE A 132 -38.52 -7.57 -11.49
CA PHE A 132 -38.99 -6.41 -12.27
C PHE A 132 -38.80 -5.10 -11.50
N ASP A 133 -39.28 -5.02 -10.25
CA ASP A 133 -39.21 -3.80 -9.43
C ASP A 133 -37.75 -3.40 -9.18
N ARG A 134 -36.86 -4.37 -8.87
CA ARG A 134 -35.41 -4.13 -8.71
C ARG A 134 -34.76 -3.63 -10.00
N VAL A 135 -34.93 -4.35 -11.11
CA VAL A 135 -34.30 -3.98 -12.39
C VAL A 135 -34.80 -2.61 -12.86
N GLN A 136 -36.11 -2.36 -12.76
CA GLN A 136 -36.70 -1.09 -13.13
C GLN A 136 -36.15 0.06 -12.28
N GLY A 137 -36.16 -0.08 -10.96
CA GLY A 137 -35.70 0.96 -10.06
C GLY A 137 -34.21 1.28 -10.26
N GLN A 138 -33.37 0.25 -10.42
CA GLN A 138 -31.94 0.41 -10.65
C GLN A 138 -31.63 1.06 -12.00
N LEU A 139 -32.34 0.70 -13.07
CA LEU A 139 -32.17 1.35 -14.36
C LEU A 139 -32.70 2.79 -14.35
N ALA A 140 -33.82 3.05 -13.68
CA ALA A 140 -34.37 4.40 -13.53
C ALA A 140 -33.42 5.32 -12.73
N ALA A 141 -32.87 4.82 -11.61
CA ALA A 141 -31.89 5.53 -10.80
C ALA A 141 -30.58 5.84 -11.54
N LYS A 142 -30.31 5.12 -12.63
CA LYS A 142 -29.13 5.32 -13.49
C LYS A 142 -29.46 6.14 -14.74
N GLU A 143 -30.58 6.85 -14.72
CA GLU A 143 -31.08 7.71 -15.79
C GLU A 143 -31.23 6.97 -17.13
N VAL A 144 -31.51 5.66 -17.09
CA VAL A 144 -31.81 4.91 -18.32
C VAL A 144 -33.21 5.31 -18.80
N PRO A 145 -33.37 5.81 -20.03
CA PRO A 145 -34.68 6.15 -20.56
C PRO A 145 -35.48 4.86 -20.75
N LEU A 146 -36.51 4.68 -19.91
CA LEU A 146 -37.31 3.47 -19.88
C LEU A 146 -38.82 3.74 -19.89
N GLN A 147 -39.56 2.81 -20.48
CA GLN A 147 -41.01 2.70 -20.35
C GLN A 147 -41.35 1.31 -19.83
N THR A 148 -42.33 1.21 -18.94
CA THR A 148 -42.69 -0.05 -18.29
C THR A 148 -44.06 -0.54 -18.70
N TRP A 149 -44.17 -1.86 -18.77
CA TRP A 149 -45.40 -2.59 -19.04
C TRP A 149 -45.61 -3.58 -17.90
N ALA A 150 -46.50 -3.24 -16.97
CA ALA A 150 -46.71 -4.00 -15.75
C ALA A 150 -48.18 -4.32 -15.44
N ARG A 151 -49.01 -4.40 -16.48
CA ARG A 151 -50.46 -4.65 -16.35
C ARG A 151 -50.83 -6.13 -16.47
N GLY A 152 -50.01 -6.93 -17.12
CA GLY A 152 -50.22 -8.37 -17.30
C GLY A 152 -49.53 -9.23 -16.25
N SER A 153 -49.45 -10.54 -16.52
CA SER A 153 -48.74 -11.52 -15.69
C SER A 153 -47.24 -11.59 -16.01
N VAL A 154 -46.82 -11.00 -17.13
CA VAL A 154 -45.43 -10.81 -17.53
C VAL A 154 -45.15 -9.31 -17.57
N TYR A 155 -43.97 -8.91 -17.12
CA TYR A 155 -43.53 -7.53 -17.09
C TYR A 155 -42.54 -7.25 -18.22
N ALA A 156 -42.57 -6.04 -18.79
CA ALA A 156 -41.57 -5.61 -19.77
C ALA A 156 -41.02 -4.22 -19.47
N ILE A 157 -39.71 -4.06 -19.63
CA ILE A 157 -39.02 -2.76 -19.61
C ILE A 157 -38.53 -2.48 -21.02
N GLU A 158 -39.03 -1.42 -21.63
CA GLU A 158 -38.63 -0.91 -22.93
C GLU A 158 -37.55 0.16 -22.77
N THR A 159 -36.47 0.09 -23.57
CA THR A 159 -35.48 1.17 -23.66
C THR A 159 -34.92 1.32 -25.07
N GLY A 160 -34.60 2.57 -25.44
CA GLY A 160 -33.92 2.91 -26.70
C GLY A 160 -32.39 2.74 -26.63
N MET A 161 -31.86 2.30 -25.49
CA MET A 161 -30.42 2.11 -25.30
C MET A 161 -29.87 0.98 -26.18
N SER A 162 -28.63 1.13 -26.66
CA SER A 162 -27.98 0.08 -27.44
C SER A 162 -27.75 -1.16 -26.57
N GLN A 163 -27.79 -2.34 -27.17
CA GLN A 163 -27.62 -3.60 -26.45
C GLN A 163 -26.29 -3.66 -25.67
N ALA A 164 -25.18 -3.26 -26.29
CA ALA A 164 -23.87 -3.27 -25.63
C ALA A 164 -23.82 -2.33 -24.41
N ALA A 165 -24.48 -1.17 -24.48
CA ALA A 165 -24.53 -0.23 -23.37
C ALA A 165 -25.49 -0.71 -22.27
N LEU A 166 -26.62 -1.32 -22.65
CA LEU A 166 -27.59 -1.88 -21.72
C LEU A 166 -27.02 -3.09 -20.96
N GLU A 167 -26.31 -3.99 -21.66
CA GLU A 167 -25.74 -5.22 -21.11
C GLU A 167 -24.79 -4.98 -19.93
N ILE A 168 -24.09 -3.84 -19.90
CA ILE A 168 -23.15 -3.49 -18.83
C ILE A 168 -23.81 -2.73 -17.66
N MET A 169 -25.08 -2.33 -17.79
CA MET A 169 -25.79 -1.61 -16.73
C MET A 169 -26.02 -2.53 -15.53
N GLY A 170 -25.63 -2.07 -14.34
CA GLY A 170 -25.93 -2.75 -13.09
C GLY A 170 -27.43 -2.70 -12.78
N THR A 171 -27.96 -3.81 -12.29
CA THR A 171 -29.37 -4.02 -11.94
C THR A 171 -29.53 -4.25 -10.43
N GLY A 172 -28.57 -3.78 -9.62
CA GLY A 172 -28.55 -4.01 -8.17
C GLY A 172 -28.13 -5.42 -7.77
N PHE A 173 -28.42 -5.78 -6.52
CA PHE A 173 -28.04 -7.07 -5.91
C PHE A 173 -29.29 -7.93 -5.75
N PRO A 174 -29.34 -9.16 -6.30
CA PRO A 174 -30.52 -10.02 -6.18
C PRO A 174 -30.75 -10.52 -4.74
N ASP A 175 -31.96 -10.35 -4.21
CA ASP A 175 -32.33 -10.85 -2.88
C ASP A 175 -32.07 -12.35 -2.66
N PRO A 176 -32.34 -13.25 -3.64
CA PRO A 176 -32.05 -14.68 -3.47
C PRO A 176 -30.56 -14.95 -3.22
N VAL A 177 -29.67 -14.21 -3.89
CA VAL A 177 -28.21 -14.32 -3.73
C VAL A 177 -27.81 -13.91 -2.31
N ILE A 178 -28.33 -12.76 -1.86
CA ILE A 178 -28.05 -12.23 -0.53
C ILE A 178 -28.60 -13.15 0.57
N GLN A 179 -29.80 -13.69 0.41
CA GLN A 179 -30.39 -14.65 1.34
C GLN A 179 -29.60 -15.96 1.38
N GLU A 180 -29.12 -16.46 0.24
CA GLU A 180 -28.32 -17.69 0.18
C GLU A 180 -27.00 -17.55 0.96
N ILE A 181 -26.31 -16.41 0.82
CA ILE A 181 -25.09 -16.09 1.58
C ILE A 181 -25.38 -16.01 3.09
N ASN A 182 -26.44 -15.29 3.47
CA ASN A 182 -26.82 -15.13 4.87
C ASN A 182 -27.26 -16.46 5.51
N ASN A 183 -28.00 -17.30 4.78
CA ASN A 183 -28.39 -18.64 5.21
C ASN A 183 -27.19 -19.58 5.37
N ALA A 184 -26.10 -19.32 4.63
CA ALA A 184 -24.82 -19.99 4.85
C ALA A 184 -24.08 -19.45 6.08
N GLY A 185 -24.52 -18.36 6.71
CA GLY A 185 -23.86 -17.74 7.88
C GLY A 185 -22.61 -16.93 7.50
N LEU A 186 -22.58 -16.38 6.30
CA LEU A 186 -21.48 -15.58 5.76
C LEU A 186 -21.89 -14.10 5.66
N ASN A 187 -20.93 -13.20 5.86
CA ASN A 187 -21.13 -11.77 5.65
C ASN A 187 -21.02 -11.41 4.15
N SER A 188 -21.53 -10.24 3.76
CA SER A 188 -21.48 -9.77 2.36
C SER A 188 -20.62 -8.53 2.20
N ILE A 189 -19.70 -8.51 1.23
CA ILE A 189 -19.14 -7.27 0.67
C ILE A 189 -19.77 -7.09 -0.69
N VAL A 190 -20.40 -5.95 -0.93
CA VAL A 190 -20.97 -5.64 -2.24
C VAL A 190 -19.99 -4.83 -3.07
N GLN A 191 -19.90 -5.11 -4.37
CA GLN A 191 -19.04 -4.38 -5.30
C GLN A 191 -19.89 -3.65 -6.34
N VAL A 192 -20.03 -2.34 -6.13
CA VAL A 192 -20.91 -1.46 -6.90
C VAL A 192 -20.23 -1.01 -8.18
N ARG A 193 -20.99 -0.93 -9.28
CA ARG A 193 -20.53 -0.39 -10.55
C ARG A 193 -20.79 1.11 -10.66
N THR A 194 -19.95 1.79 -11.43
CA THR A 194 -20.19 3.17 -11.84
C THR A 194 -21.10 3.21 -13.07
N TRP A 195 -21.75 4.35 -13.30
CA TRP A 195 -22.56 4.63 -14.48
C TRP A 195 -22.33 6.07 -14.95
N ASN A 196 -22.80 6.41 -16.15
CA ASN A 196 -22.45 7.67 -16.80
C ASN A 196 -23.16 8.89 -16.20
N GLU A 197 -24.48 8.82 -16.09
CA GLU A 197 -25.32 9.93 -15.65
C GLU A 197 -25.66 9.77 -14.16
N VAL A 198 -24.65 9.98 -13.31
CA VAL A 198 -24.84 9.88 -11.87
C VAL A 198 -25.54 11.13 -11.35
N THR A 199 -26.71 10.94 -10.73
CA THR A 199 -27.50 11.97 -10.05
C THR A 199 -27.51 11.74 -8.52
N PRO A 200 -27.69 12.79 -7.69
CA PRO A 200 -27.83 12.62 -6.24
C PRO A 200 -28.98 11.68 -5.86
N GLU A 201 -30.10 11.76 -6.56
CA GLU A 201 -31.28 10.90 -6.37
C GLU A 201 -30.96 9.45 -6.74
N GLY A 202 -30.27 9.24 -7.86
CA GLY A 202 -29.81 7.93 -8.29
C GLY A 202 -28.82 7.29 -7.32
N LEU A 203 -27.86 8.08 -6.81
CA LEU A 203 -26.95 7.64 -5.74
C LEU A 203 -27.73 7.19 -4.51
N ARG A 204 -28.66 8.02 -4.02
CA ARG A 204 -29.47 7.66 -2.84
C ARG A 204 -30.20 6.35 -3.04
N TYR A 205 -30.90 6.18 -4.17
CA TYR A 205 -31.63 4.95 -4.45
C TYR A 205 -30.71 3.71 -4.44
N VAL A 206 -29.57 3.77 -5.13
CA VAL A 206 -28.62 2.65 -5.19
C VAL A 206 -28.06 2.30 -3.81
N PHE A 207 -27.75 3.31 -2.99
CA PHE A 207 -27.17 3.09 -1.67
C PHE A 207 -28.20 2.73 -0.60
N GLU A 208 -29.45 3.20 -0.68
CA GLU A 208 -30.55 2.70 0.17
C GLU A 208 -30.77 1.20 -0.05
N GLU A 209 -30.76 0.73 -1.31
CA GLU A 209 -30.87 -0.70 -1.63
C GLU A 209 -29.69 -1.51 -1.05
N ILE A 210 -28.49 -0.93 -1.05
CA ILE A 210 -27.33 -1.56 -0.40
C ILE A 210 -27.50 -1.61 1.12
N GLY A 211 -28.11 -0.59 1.73
CA GLY A 211 -28.42 -0.56 3.16
C GLY A 211 -29.40 -1.65 3.61
N ASN A 212 -30.20 -2.19 2.69
CA ASN A 212 -31.09 -3.31 2.95
C ASN A 212 -30.40 -4.68 2.96
N VAL A 213 -29.11 -4.76 2.58
CA VAL A 213 -28.34 -6.01 2.58
C VAL A 213 -28.04 -6.44 4.03
N PRO A 214 -28.54 -7.60 4.50
CA PRO A 214 -28.23 -8.10 5.83
C PRO A 214 -26.74 -8.43 5.95
N HIS A 215 -26.17 -8.18 7.13
CA HIS A 215 -24.77 -8.51 7.44
C HIS A 215 -23.76 -7.94 6.42
N LEU A 216 -24.01 -6.72 5.95
CA LEU A 216 -23.10 -5.98 5.09
C LEU A 216 -21.80 -5.67 5.85
N ALA A 217 -20.69 -6.20 5.35
CA ALA A 217 -19.35 -6.03 5.94
C ALA A 217 -18.55 -4.89 5.28
N GLY A 218 -18.96 -4.42 4.10
CA GLY A 218 -18.31 -3.30 3.43
C GLY A 218 -18.77 -3.09 1.99
N VAL A 219 -18.41 -1.94 1.43
CA VAL A 219 -18.71 -1.55 0.04
C VAL A 219 -17.42 -1.40 -0.75
N ALA A 220 -17.29 -2.20 -1.80
CA ALA A 220 -16.24 -2.10 -2.80
C ALA A 220 -16.76 -1.41 -4.07
N PHE A 221 -15.84 -0.94 -4.90
CA PHE A 221 -16.16 -0.37 -6.21
C PHE A 221 -15.53 -1.23 -7.30
N ASN A 222 -16.25 -1.48 -8.39
CA ASN A 222 -15.79 -2.32 -9.49
C ASN A 222 -14.86 -1.58 -10.45
N ASP A 223 -15.21 -0.34 -10.79
CA ASP A 223 -14.64 0.36 -11.94
C ASP A 223 -13.50 1.32 -11.54
N PRO A 224 -12.69 1.81 -12.52
CA PRO A 224 -11.58 2.73 -12.24
C PRO A 224 -12.02 4.09 -11.66
N TYR A 225 -13.29 4.45 -11.81
CA TYR A 225 -13.88 5.68 -11.30
C TYR A 225 -15.03 5.33 -10.36
N LEU A 226 -15.11 6.02 -9.23
CA LEU A 226 -16.26 5.92 -8.32
C LEU A 226 -17.48 6.63 -8.94
N PRO A 227 -18.71 6.23 -8.56
CA PRO A 227 -19.93 6.89 -9.01
C PRO A 227 -19.90 8.41 -8.78
N GLY A 228 -20.09 9.18 -9.86
CA GLY A 228 -20.23 10.64 -9.82
C GLY A 228 -18.95 11.43 -9.51
N VAL A 229 -17.76 10.79 -9.53
CA VAL A 229 -16.49 11.49 -9.31
C VAL A 229 -16.07 12.30 -10.55
N PRO A 230 -15.60 13.56 -10.40
CA PRO A 230 -15.24 14.24 -9.16
C PRO A 230 -16.36 15.07 -8.49
N ASP A 231 -17.47 15.31 -9.18
CA ASP A 231 -18.44 16.35 -8.82
C ASP A 231 -19.34 15.96 -7.63
N LEU A 232 -19.73 14.70 -7.55
CA LEU A 232 -20.65 14.15 -6.54
C LEU A 232 -19.95 13.34 -5.44
N ILE A 233 -18.64 13.53 -5.25
CA ILE A 233 -17.88 12.82 -4.19
C ILE A 233 -18.43 13.08 -2.78
N ARG A 234 -18.99 14.27 -2.52
CA ARG A 234 -19.57 14.62 -1.21
C ARG A 234 -20.96 13.98 -1.01
N PRO A 235 -21.91 14.07 -1.97
CA PRO A 235 -23.11 13.26 -1.96
C PRO A 235 -22.83 11.77 -1.75
N LEU A 236 -21.89 11.20 -2.53
CA LEU A 236 -21.50 9.80 -2.36
C LEU A 236 -20.98 9.50 -0.94
N ALA A 237 -20.19 10.41 -0.35
CA ALA A 237 -19.72 10.25 1.02
C ALA A 237 -20.87 10.25 2.04
N TYR A 238 -21.91 11.06 1.81
CA TYR A 238 -23.09 11.08 2.68
C TYR A 238 -23.84 9.74 2.62
N GLU A 239 -24.16 9.27 1.41
CA GLU A 239 -24.90 8.01 1.23
C GLU A 239 -24.13 6.79 1.78
N VAL A 240 -22.80 6.77 1.61
CA VAL A 240 -21.95 5.69 2.17
C VAL A 240 -21.85 5.77 3.70
N GLN A 241 -21.84 6.98 4.27
CA GLN A 241 -21.72 7.16 5.72
C GLN A 241 -22.96 6.64 6.46
N GLU A 242 -24.15 6.82 5.90
CA GLU A 242 -25.42 6.32 6.44
C GLU A 242 -25.45 4.77 6.53
N LEU A 243 -24.66 4.07 5.71
CA LEU A 243 -24.55 2.60 5.78
C LEU A 243 -23.78 2.09 7.01
N GLU A 244 -23.01 2.96 7.69
CA GLU A 244 -22.14 2.60 8.83
C GLU A 244 -21.11 1.48 8.56
N VAL A 245 -20.83 1.17 7.29
CA VAL A 245 -19.86 0.14 6.87
C VAL A 245 -18.61 0.75 6.22
N PRO A 246 -17.46 0.07 6.28
CA PRO A 246 -16.24 0.56 5.66
C PRO A 246 -16.29 0.45 4.13
N ILE A 247 -15.63 1.38 3.45
CA ILE A 247 -15.30 1.17 2.03
C ILE A 247 -14.08 0.26 1.89
N VAL A 248 -14.06 -0.50 0.80
CA VAL A 248 -12.99 -1.47 0.53
C VAL A 248 -12.02 -0.92 -0.49
N GLN A 249 -10.75 -0.82 -0.11
CA GLN A 249 -9.65 -0.46 -0.99
C GLN A 249 -8.91 -1.70 -1.49
N ILE A 250 -9.08 -2.00 -2.77
CA ILE A 250 -8.39 -3.12 -3.45
C ILE A 250 -6.94 -2.74 -3.70
N GLU A 251 -6.00 -3.52 -3.19
CA GLU A 251 -4.58 -3.29 -3.39
C GLU A 251 -4.17 -3.44 -4.86
N PHE A 252 -3.29 -2.56 -5.32
CA PHE A 252 -2.84 -2.45 -6.73
C PHE A 252 -3.93 -2.02 -7.72
N SER A 253 -5.15 -1.76 -7.26
CA SER A 253 -6.16 -1.05 -8.04
C SER A 253 -6.05 0.46 -7.80
N ASN A 254 -5.87 1.24 -8.87
CA ASN A 254 -5.83 2.69 -8.79
C ASN A 254 -7.20 3.28 -9.16
N GLN A 255 -8.08 3.41 -8.15
CA GLN A 255 -9.43 3.95 -8.33
C GLN A 255 -9.47 5.46 -8.06
N VAL A 256 -9.92 6.21 -9.06
CA VAL A 256 -10.04 7.66 -9.02
C VAL A 256 -11.15 8.05 -8.04
N GLY A 257 -10.79 8.81 -7.00
CA GLY A 257 -11.72 9.31 -5.99
C GLY A 257 -11.73 8.53 -4.68
N LEU A 258 -11.28 7.26 -4.67
CA LEU A 258 -11.36 6.39 -3.50
C LEU A 258 -10.61 6.96 -2.27
N SER A 259 -9.38 7.44 -2.45
CA SER A 259 -8.62 8.04 -1.35
C SER A 259 -9.31 9.28 -0.78
N ARG A 260 -9.97 10.07 -1.64
CA ARG A 260 -10.71 11.26 -1.21
C ARG A 260 -11.99 10.87 -0.46
N LEU A 261 -12.71 9.87 -0.95
CA LEU A 261 -13.89 9.30 -0.28
C LEU A 261 -13.50 8.79 1.11
N GLY A 262 -12.44 7.97 1.21
CA GLY A 262 -11.96 7.44 2.49
C GLY A 262 -11.56 8.52 3.49
N LEU A 263 -11.01 9.65 3.04
CA LEU A 263 -10.73 10.79 3.92
C LEU A 263 -11.99 11.54 4.39
N LEU A 264 -13.05 11.59 3.56
CA LEU A 264 -14.35 12.17 3.93
C LEU A 264 -15.10 11.27 4.92
N LEU A 265 -14.99 9.95 4.79
CA LEU A 265 -15.60 8.92 5.65
C LEU A 265 -14.79 8.68 6.94
N GLU A 266 -14.11 9.70 7.46
CA GLU A 266 -13.29 9.61 8.67
C GLU A 266 -12.27 8.44 8.70
N LYS A 267 -11.81 8.00 7.52
CA LYS A 267 -10.87 6.88 7.33
C LYS A 267 -11.48 5.52 7.68
N ASN A 268 -12.81 5.38 7.60
CA ASN A 268 -13.50 4.09 7.68
C ASN A 268 -13.27 3.27 6.39
N VAL A 269 -12.06 2.70 6.28
CA VAL A 269 -11.59 1.98 5.09
C VAL A 269 -10.93 0.68 5.51
N ILE A 270 -11.28 -0.40 4.83
CA ILE A 270 -10.60 -1.69 4.93
C ILE A 270 -9.83 -1.95 3.64
N ARG A 271 -8.64 -2.54 3.77
CA ARG A 271 -7.81 -2.91 2.62
C ARG A 271 -7.99 -4.38 2.27
N LEU A 272 -8.11 -4.63 0.97
CA LEU A 272 -8.30 -5.95 0.38
C LEU A 272 -7.11 -6.32 -0.50
N HIS A 273 -6.62 -7.56 -0.39
CA HIS A 273 -5.64 -8.13 -1.32
C HIS A 273 -6.26 -9.29 -2.09
N THR A 274 -5.93 -9.36 -3.38
CA THR A 274 -6.34 -10.44 -4.27
C THR A 274 -5.15 -10.86 -5.14
N ILE A 275 -5.12 -12.13 -5.54
CA ILE A 275 -4.30 -12.62 -6.65
C ILE A 275 -5.26 -12.76 -7.83
N SER A 276 -5.17 -11.83 -8.80
CA SER A 276 -6.07 -11.86 -9.95
C SER A 276 -5.87 -13.11 -10.79
N LEU A 277 -6.94 -13.56 -11.46
CA LEU A 277 -6.88 -14.69 -12.38
C LEU A 277 -5.84 -14.47 -13.50
N GLU A 278 -5.69 -13.23 -13.97
CA GLU A 278 -4.66 -12.88 -14.96
C GLU A 278 -3.23 -13.03 -14.42
N GLU A 279 -3.01 -12.67 -13.16
CA GLU A 279 -1.69 -12.81 -12.54
C GLU A 279 -1.34 -14.28 -12.36
N ASP A 280 -2.29 -15.08 -11.87
CA ASP A 280 -2.09 -16.51 -11.67
C ASP A 280 -1.91 -17.24 -13.01
N ALA A 281 -2.69 -16.90 -14.05
CA ALA A 281 -2.52 -17.49 -15.38
C ALA A 281 -1.13 -17.23 -15.97
N LYS A 282 -0.51 -16.07 -15.68
CA LYS A 282 0.83 -15.72 -16.16
C LYS A 282 1.96 -16.40 -15.39
N LYS A 283 1.80 -16.57 -14.07
CA LYS A 283 2.88 -17.04 -13.18
C LYS A 283 2.71 -18.49 -12.71
N ASN A 284 1.51 -19.05 -12.87
CA ASN A 284 1.08 -20.37 -12.43
C ASN A 284 1.57 -20.68 -11.00
N TYR A 285 1.06 -19.93 -10.01
CA TYR A 285 1.53 -20.08 -8.65
C TYR A 285 1.21 -21.48 -8.11
N SER A 286 2.13 -22.06 -7.33
CA SER A 286 1.83 -23.22 -6.48
C SER A 286 0.94 -22.80 -5.32
N LEU A 287 0.24 -23.78 -4.71
CA LEU A 287 -0.55 -23.59 -3.49
C LEU A 287 0.26 -22.84 -2.42
N THR A 288 1.49 -23.29 -2.15
CA THR A 288 2.40 -22.67 -1.19
C THR A 288 2.73 -21.21 -1.53
N ALA A 289 3.02 -20.89 -2.79
CA ALA A 289 3.33 -19.53 -3.20
C ALA A 289 2.12 -18.58 -3.07
N MET A 290 0.89 -19.11 -3.24
CA MET A 290 -0.34 -18.36 -3.02
C MET A 290 -0.56 -18.08 -1.54
N VAL A 291 -0.42 -19.11 -0.69
CA VAL A 291 -0.53 -19.00 0.77
C VAL A 291 0.48 -17.99 1.31
N ASP A 292 1.75 -18.10 0.92
CA ASP A 292 2.81 -17.15 1.31
C ASP A 292 2.44 -15.71 0.93
N ARG A 293 1.89 -15.53 -0.27
CA ARG A 293 1.50 -14.21 -0.76
C ARG A 293 0.34 -13.60 0.02
N PHE A 294 -0.67 -14.40 0.36
CA PHE A 294 -1.80 -13.98 1.19
C PHE A 294 -1.36 -13.68 2.62
N ASN A 295 -0.50 -14.53 3.20
CA ASN A 295 0.10 -14.31 4.52
C ASN A 295 0.85 -12.96 4.53
N LEU A 296 1.79 -12.74 3.61
CA LEU A 296 2.54 -11.48 3.49
C LEU A 296 1.63 -10.25 3.29
N ALA A 297 0.46 -10.42 2.68
CA ALA A 297 -0.55 -9.36 2.61
C ALA A 297 -1.07 -8.99 4.02
N ALA A 298 -1.44 -9.98 4.81
CA ALA A 298 -2.00 -9.77 6.14
C ALA A 298 -0.96 -9.29 7.16
N THR A 299 0.23 -9.91 7.17
CA THR A 299 1.29 -9.70 8.16
C THR A 299 2.17 -8.48 7.85
N GLU A 300 2.69 -8.35 6.64
CA GLU A 300 3.59 -7.24 6.28
C GLU A 300 2.86 -6.01 5.76
N ARG A 301 1.68 -6.16 5.14
CA ARG A 301 0.98 -5.05 4.47
C ARG A 301 -0.29 -4.61 5.18
N ASN A 302 -0.61 -5.20 6.33
CA ASN A 302 -1.77 -4.89 7.16
C ASN A 302 -3.09 -4.95 6.36
N ILE A 303 -3.23 -5.94 5.48
CA ILE A 303 -4.47 -6.25 4.77
C ILE A 303 -5.40 -7.03 5.70
N ARG A 304 -6.71 -6.76 5.63
CA ARG A 304 -7.71 -7.39 6.51
C ARG A 304 -8.82 -8.12 5.76
N VAL A 305 -8.87 -7.99 4.44
CA VAL A 305 -9.70 -8.82 3.57
C VAL A 305 -8.80 -9.51 2.54
N LEU A 306 -8.84 -10.83 2.49
CA LEU A 306 -8.11 -11.64 1.52
C LEU A 306 -9.12 -12.27 0.57
N LEU A 307 -9.20 -11.75 -0.65
CA LEU A 307 -10.11 -12.26 -1.67
C LEU A 307 -9.41 -13.38 -2.44
N ALA A 308 -9.87 -14.61 -2.24
CA ALA A 308 -9.50 -15.77 -3.02
C ALA A 308 -10.49 -15.91 -4.19
N HIS A 309 -9.97 -15.83 -5.42
CA HIS A 309 -10.73 -16.25 -6.59
C HIS A 309 -10.81 -17.77 -6.67
N THR A 310 -11.66 -18.28 -7.55
CA THR A 310 -11.62 -19.68 -7.97
C THR A 310 -10.50 -19.90 -8.96
N TYR A 311 -9.49 -20.67 -8.58
CA TYR A 311 -8.36 -21.01 -9.43
C TYR A 311 -8.55 -22.39 -10.06
N PHE A 312 -8.27 -22.49 -11.36
CA PHE A 312 -8.24 -23.75 -12.11
C PHE A 312 -6.80 -24.09 -12.46
N LYS A 313 -6.26 -25.17 -11.89
CA LYS A 313 -4.85 -25.56 -12.06
C LYS A 313 -4.71 -26.69 -13.09
N PRO A 314 -3.73 -26.61 -14.01
CA PRO A 314 -3.44 -27.71 -14.93
C PRO A 314 -3.11 -29.00 -14.17
N GLY A 315 -3.74 -30.12 -14.56
CA GLY A 315 -3.50 -31.43 -13.93
C GLY A 315 -4.21 -31.64 -12.59
N VAL A 316 -5.02 -30.67 -12.13
CA VAL A 316 -5.87 -30.80 -10.93
C VAL A 316 -7.33 -30.90 -11.39
N PRO A 317 -7.91 -32.11 -11.47
CA PRO A 317 -9.26 -32.30 -12.00
C PRO A 317 -10.34 -31.75 -11.05
N ASP A 318 -10.11 -31.81 -9.74
CA ASP A 318 -11.04 -31.30 -8.74
C ASP A 318 -10.68 -29.87 -8.33
N ALA A 319 -11.29 -28.91 -9.02
CA ALA A 319 -11.12 -27.49 -8.72
C ALA A 319 -11.73 -27.10 -7.36
N LEU A 320 -12.80 -27.76 -6.91
CA LEU A 320 -13.44 -27.42 -5.64
C LEU A 320 -12.50 -27.79 -4.48
N GLN A 321 -11.97 -29.01 -4.50
CA GLN A 321 -11.06 -29.48 -3.46
C GLN A 321 -9.80 -28.60 -3.38
N PHE A 322 -9.22 -28.21 -4.52
CA PHE A 322 -8.05 -27.31 -4.54
C PHE A 322 -8.34 -25.96 -3.87
N ASN A 323 -9.48 -25.34 -4.17
CA ASN A 323 -9.81 -24.03 -3.62
C ASN A 323 -10.19 -24.10 -2.13
N LEU A 324 -10.78 -25.20 -1.66
CA LEU A 324 -10.99 -25.45 -0.23
C LEU A 324 -9.65 -25.63 0.51
N GLU A 325 -8.74 -26.44 -0.03
CA GLU A 325 -7.40 -26.64 0.52
C GLU A 325 -6.60 -25.32 0.58
N LEU A 326 -6.74 -24.46 -0.44
CA LEU A 326 -6.16 -23.11 -0.44
C LEU A 326 -6.68 -22.28 0.72
N VAL A 327 -8.00 -22.23 0.94
CA VAL A 327 -8.60 -21.48 2.05
C VAL A 327 -8.13 -22.02 3.40
N GLU A 328 -8.15 -23.34 3.59
CA GLU A 328 -7.69 -23.99 4.84
C GLU A 328 -6.21 -23.71 5.12
N SER A 329 -5.38 -23.74 4.07
CA SER A 329 -3.94 -23.45 4.16
C SER A 329 -3.69 -21.97 4.48
N ILE A 330 -4.45 -21.05 3.88
CA ILE A 330 -4.41 -19.62 4.22
C ILE A 330 -4.80 -19.45 5.69
N LYS A 331 -5.90 -20.04 6.13
CA LYS A 331 -6.38 -19.94 7.51
C LYS A 331 -5.33 -20.43 8.51
N SER A 332 -4.83 -21.64 8.31
CA SER A 332 -3.81 -22.26 9.18
C SER A 332 -2.53 -21.41 9.25
N SER A 333 -2.10 -20.85 8.12
CA SER A 333 -0.93 -19.96 8.05
C SER A 333 -1.14 -18.65 8.81
N LEU A 334 -2.33 -18.05 8.75
CA LEU A 334 -2.66 -16.82 9.47
C LEU A 334 -2.77 -17.05 10.98
N GLU A 335 -3.38 -18.17 11.40
CA GLU A 335 -3.49 -18.54 12.81
C GLU A 335 -2.12 -18.83 13.44
N ALA A 336 -1.20 -19.45 12.69
CA ALA A 336 0.18 -19.66 13.12
C ALA A 336 0.93 -18.34 13.39
N GLU A 337 0.61 -17.27 12.66
CA GLU A 337 1.13 -15.91 12.86
C GLU A 337 0.39 -15.12 13.96
N GLY A 338 -0.60 -15.75 14.62
CA GLY A 338 -1.39 -15.15 15.71
C GLY A 338 -2.44 -14.14 15.25
N LEU A 339 -2.87 -14.21 13.98
CA LEU A 339 -4.02 -13.49 13.44
C LEU A 339 -5.31 -14.29 13.70
N GLN A 340 -6.45 -13.60 13.70
CA GLN A 340 -7.77 -14.22 13.93
C GLN A 340 -8.56 -14.24 12.63
N VAL A 341 -8.84 -15.45 12.10
CA VAL A 341 -9.63 -15.60 10.87
C VAL A 341 -11.11 -15.55 11.24
N SER A 342 -11.72 -14.39 11.04
CA SER A 342 -13.13 -14.12 11.38
C SER A 342 -13.62 -12.93 10.56
N GLU A 343 -13.98 -11.83 11.21
CA GLU A 343 -14.34 -10.58 10.57
C GLU A 343 -13.11 -9.71 10.32
N ALA A 344 -13.19 -8.92 9.24
CA ALA A 344 -12.15 -7.95 8.93
C ALA A 344 -12.18 -6.82 9.97
N SER A 345 -11.15 -6.78 10.82
CA SER A 345 -11.01 -5.72 11.80
C SER A 345 -10.85 -4.37 11.11
N GLN A 346 -11.46 -3.33 11.69
CA GLN A 346 -11.34 -1.94 11.23
C GLN A 346 -10.24 -1.20 12.00
N LEU A 347 -9.50 -0.34 11.30
CA LEU A 347 -8.45 0.47 11.93
C LEU A 347 -9.04 1.78 12.44
N LYS A 348 -9.22 1.91 13.76
CA LYS A 348 -9.73 3.15 14.35
C LYS A 348 -8.73 4.30 14.18
N PRO A 349 -9.17 5.52 13.81
CA PRO A 349 -8.29 6.68 13.72
C PRO A 349 -7.56 6.99 15.03
N LEU A 350 -6.24 7.22 14.96
CA LEU A 350 -5.46 7.70 16.09
C LEU A 350 -5.66 9.21 16.25
N ASN A 351 -6.39 9.61 17.29
CA ASN A 351 -6.51 11.02 17.67
C ASN A 351 -5.24 11.49 18.37
N LEU A 352 -4.32 12.07 17.59
CA LEU A 352 -3.10 12.69 18.10
C LEU A 352 -3.33 14.17 18.39
N SER A 353 -2.95 14.63 19.58
CA SER A 353 -3.06 16.05 19.93
C SER A 353 -2.07 16.88 19.09
N ARG A 354 -2.49 18.10 18.73
CA ARG A 354 -1.63 19.06 18.00
C ARG A 354 -0.33 19.35 18.77
N LEU A 355 -0.37 19.29 20.10
CA LEU A 355 0.80 19.46 20.97
C LEU A 355 1.83 18.33 20.79
N VAL A 356 1.40 17.06 20.76
CA VAL A 356 2.30 15.91 20.56
C VAL A 356 2.98 15.98 19.19
N LEU A 357 2.23 16.39 18.15
CA LEU A 357 2.82 16.62 16.82
C LEU A 357 3.82 17.77 16.87
N PHE A 358 3.44 18.89 17.48
CA PHE A 358 4.29 20.07 17.59
C PHE A 358 5.63 19.74 18.25
N LEU A 359 5.60 19.06 19.42
CA LEU A 359 6.78 18.62 20.15
C LEU A 359 7.63 17.66 19.31
N THR A 360 7.03 16.70 18.62
CA THR A 360 7.77 15.78 17.74
C THR A 360 8.52 16.54 16.62
N GLY A 361 7.88 17.56 16.03
CA GLY A 361 8.49 18.39 14.99
C GLY A 361 9.71 19.19 15.46
N LEU A 362 9.74 19.63 16.72
CA LEU A 362 10.88 20.36 17.27
C LEU A 362 12.19 19.56 17.20
N GLY A 363 12.12 18.23 17.34
CA GLY A 363 13.27 17.34 17.24
C GLY A 363 13.89 17.31 15.84
N VAL A 364 13.05 17.42 14.81
CA VAL A 364 13.52 17.49 13.41
C VAL A 364 14.24 18.82 13.17
N ILE A 365 13.68 19.94 13.66
CA ILE A 365 14.30 21.27 13.57
C ILE A 365 15.64 21.27 14.31
N ALA A 366 15.67 20.74 15.54
CA ALA A 366 16.88 20.65 16.34
C ALA A 366 17.96 19.77 15.69
N GLY A 367 17.56 18.64 15.08
CA GLY A 367 18.45 17.80 14.28
C GLY A 367 19.03 18.55 13.08
N GLY A 368 18.21 19.32 12.36
CA GLY A 368 18.65 20.14 11.24
C GLY A 368 19.65 21.21 11.68
N MET A 369 19.40 21.87 12.80
CA MET A 369 20.35 22.81 13.42
C MET A 369 21.68 22.11 13.76
N LEU A 370 21.64 20.94 14.40
CA LEU A 370 22.86 20.16 14.69
C LEU A 370 23.63 19.80 13.42
N LEU A 371 22.95 19.36 12.37
CA LEU A 371 23.57 19.05 11.08
C LEU A 371 24.28 20.28 10.49
N THR A 372 23.63 21.45 10.53
CA THR A 372 24.25 22.70 10.03
C THR A 372 25.48 23.13 10.86
N PHE A 373 25.48 22.87 12.17
CA PHE A 373 26.68 23.04 13.00
C PHE A 373 27.82 22.11 12.56
N VAL A 374 27.51 20.83 12.28
CA VAL A 374 28.50 19.84 11.81
C VAL A 374 29.05 20.18 10.42
N MET A 375 28.23 20.78 9.55
CA MET A 375 28.65 21.27 8.23
C MET A 375 29.56 22.51 8.28
N GLY A 376 29.77 23.12 9.46
CA GLY A 376 30.58 24.34 9.61
C GLY A 376 29.81 25.63 9.35
N TRP A 377 28.48 25.58 9.19
CA TRP A 377 27.60 26.74 8.97
C TRP A 377 26.89 27.19 10.24
N GLY A 378 27.56 27.09 11.39
CA GLY A 378 26.95 27.32 12.71
C GLY A 378 26.34 28.71 12.94
N ARG A 379 26.71 29.73 12.15
CA ARG A 379 26.06 31.06 12.20
C ARG A 379 24.67 31.06 11.58
N LEU A 380 24.41 30.19 10.60
CA LEU A 380 23.12 30.07 9.93
C LEU A 380 22.14 29.18 10.70
N ALA A 381 22.66 28.28 11.55
CA ALA A 381 21.86 27.35 12.36
C ALA A 381 20.69 28.00 13.12
N PRO A 382 20.85 29.09 13.90
CA PRO A 382 19.72 29.71 14.61
C PRO A 382 18.68 30.34 13.68
N TYR A 383 19.09 30.91 12.55
CA TYR A 383 18.16 31.50 11.57
C TYR A 383 17.34 30.42 10.86
N LEU A 384 17.97 29.31 10.48
CA LEU A 384 17.29 28.14 9.92
C LEU A 384 16.36 27.49 10.94
N GLY A 385 16.79 27.42 12.21
CA GLY A 385 15.96 26.94 13.32
C GLY A 385 14.72 27.79 13.53
N LEU A 386 14.87 29.12 13.55
CA LEU A 386 13.77 30.06 13.68
C LEU A 386 12.82 29.99 12.47
N ALA A 387 13.36 29.98 11.25
CA ALA A 387 12.56 29.85 10.03
C ALA A 387 11.77 28.52 10.01
N GLY A 388 12.42 27.41 10.38
CA GLY A 388 11.79 26.10 10.50
C GLY A 388 10.70 26.07 11.57
N LEU A 389 10.94 26.70 12.72
CA LEU A 389 9.94 26.83 13.79
C LEU A 389 8.73 27.63 13.33
N LEU A 390 8.93 28.81 12.73
CA LEU A 390 7.86 29.66 12.23
C LEU A 390 7.03 28.95 11.17
N LEU A 391 7.68 28.31 10.19
CA LEU A 391 7.02 27.52 9.16
C LEU A 391 6.20 26.38 9.77
N TRP A 392 6.80 25.62 10.70
CA TRP A 392 6.12 24.51 11.37
C TRP A 392 4.89 24.99 12.15
N THR A 393 5.02 26.06 12.94
CA THR A 393 3.89 26.65 13.66
C THR A 393 2.81 27.17 12.74
N ALA A 394 3.17 27.85 11.65
CA ALA A 394 2.22 28.43 10.71
C ALA A 394 1.42 27.35 9.98
N MET A 395 2.07 26.29 9.51
CA MET A 395 1.38 25.20 8.81
C MET A 395 0.42 24.43 9.73
N LEU A 396 0.75 24.26 11.01
CA LEU A 396 -0.15 23.66 11.99
C LEU A 396 -1.33 24.58 12.37
N ALA A 397 -1.18 25.90 12.23
CA ALA A 397 -2.22 26.87 12.52
C ALA A 397 -3.25 27.03 11.38
N VAL A 398 -2.83 26.90 10.12
CA VAL A 398 -3.68 27.08 8.91
C VAL A 398 -4.26 25.74 8.41
N ASP A 399 -4.42 24.75 9.29
CA ASP A 399 -4.92 23.39 9.00
C ASP A 399 -4.21 22.63 7.85
N LEU A 400 -2.98 23.03 7.49
CA LEU A 400 -2.10 22.32 6.55
C LEU A 400 -1.33 21.18 7.24
N VAL A 401 -1.98 20.47 8.16
CA VAL A 401 -1.35 19.50 9.06
C VAL A 401 -0.72 18.33 8.29
N ASN A 402 -1.43 17.74 7.31
CA ASN A 402 -0.91 16.59 6.55
C ASN A 402 0.31 16.94 5.69
N PRO A 403 0.29 18.04 4.88
CA PRO A 403 1.49 18.52 4.20
C PRO A 403 2.65 18.79 5.16
N ALA A 404 2.39 19.41 6.31
CA ALA A 404 3.41 19.71 7.31
C ALA A 404 4.06 18.43 7.87
N ARG A 405 3.24 17.44 8.22
CA ARG A 405 3.73 16.12 8.68
C ARG A 405 4.62 15.45 7.65
N LYS A 406 4.24 15.46 6.36
CA LYS A 406 5.05 14.89 5.27
C LYS A 406 6.39 15.61 5.12
N LEU A 407 6.40 16.95 5.18
CA LEU A 407 7.61 17.75 5.10
C LEU A 407 8.57 17.42 6.26
N MET A 408 8.05 17.39 7.49
CA MET A 408 8.85 17.10 8.69
C MET A 408 9.34 15.65 8.73
N ALA A 409 8.51 14.71 8.30
CA ALA A 409 8.90 13.30 8.15
C ALA A 409 10.03 13.18 7.12
N PHE A 410 9.89 13.80 5.95
CA PHE A 410 10.94 13.85 4.94
C PHE A 410 12.25 14.46 5.46
N ALA A 411 12.16 15.62 6.13
CA ALA A 411 13.33 16.26 6.73
C ALA A 411 14.01 15.34 7.76
N SER A 412 13.24 14.65 8.61
CA SER A 412 13.79 13.74 9.61
C SER A 412 14.58 12.58 8.99
N VAL A 413 14.05 11.95 7.93
CA VAL A 413 14.71 10.83 7.27
C VAL A 413 15.90 11.25 6.42
N VAL A 414 16.03 12.55 6.12
CA VAL A 414 17.22 13.09 5.46
C VAL A 414 18.28 13.51 6.48
N ILE A 415 17.88 14.24 7.51
CA ILE A 415 18.78 14.88 8.48
C ILE A 415 19.53 13.84 9.32
N PHE A 416 18.82 12.88 9.92
CA PHE A 416 19.40 11.99 10.91
C PHE A 416 20.40 10.97 10.36
N PRO A 417 20.18 10.28 9.21
CA PRO A 417 21.22 9.42 8.65
C PRO A 417 22.44 10.22 8.18
N THR A 418 22.24 11.44 7.64
CA THR A 418 23.33 12.34 7.26
C THR A 418 24.14 12.76 8.48
N LEU A 419 23.46 13.17 9.55
CA LEU A 419 24.07 13.58 10.82
C LEU A 419 24.82 12.41 11.47
N ALA A 420 24.23 11.21 11.46
CA ALA A 420 24.84 10.00 12.00
C ALA A 420 26.20 9.70 11.35
N LEU A 421 26.27 9.77 10.01
CA LEU A 421 27.51 9.53 9.27
C LEU A 421 28.52 10.67 9.46
N ALA A 422 28.06 11.93 9.42
CA ALA A 422 28.94 13.08 9.59
C ALA A 422 29.66 13.11 10.96
N LEU A 423 29.00 12.59 12.00
CA LEU A 423 29.53 12.48 13.36
C LEU A 423 30.42 11.24 13.59
N ASN A 424 30.11 10.11 12.96
CA ASN A 424 30.77 8.83 13.28
C ASN A 424 31.86 8.41 12.30
N VAL A 425 31.83 8.88 11.05
CA VAL A 425 32.93 8.61 10.09
C VAL A 425 34.16 9.41 10.50
N ARG A 426 35.26 8.69 10.69
CA ARG A 426 36.55 9.22 11.16
C ARG A 426 37.61 9.10 10.08
N ARG A 427 38.67 9.92 10.22
CA ARG A 427 39.83 9.87 9.33
C ARG A 427 40.65 8.60 9.55
N ASP A 428 40.85 8.24 10.81
CA ASP A 428 41.60 7.07 11.22
C ASP A 428 40.70 5.84 11.32
N GLY A 429 41.26 4.69 10.94
CA GLY A 429 40.61 3.39 11.10
C GLY A 429 40.54 2.97 12.57
N ALA A 430 39.61 2.06 12.88
CA ALA A 430 39.42 1.56 14.24
C ALA A 430 39.55 0.03 14.32
N SER A 431 39.67 -0.50 15.54
CA SER A 431 39.65 -1.95 15.78
C SER A 431 38.30 -2.55 15.37
N PRO A 432 38.23 -3.85 15.00
CA PRO A 432 36.96 -4.48 14.56
C PRO A 432 35.83 -4.32 15.59
N LEU A 433 36.11 -4.48 16.89
CA LEU A 433 35.12 -4.27 17.95
C LEU A 433 34.60 -2.83 17.99
N HIS A 434 35.51 -1.85 17.87
CA HIS A 434 35.13 -0.44 17.83
C HIS A 434 34.36 -0.08 16.56
N CYS A 435 34.64 -0.75 15.43
CA CYS A 435 33.87 -0.60 14.20
C CYS A 435 32.41 -1.04 14.39
N VAL A 436 32.19 -2.18 15.07
CA VAL A 436 30.84 -2.65 15.40
C VAL A 436 30.12 -1.63 16.27
N LEU A 437 30.78 -1.10 17.30
CA LEU A 437 30.21 -0.05 18.16
C LEU A 437 29.88 1.24 17.36
N LEU A 438 30.74 1.66 16.44
CA LEU A 438 30.49 2.80 15.54
C LEU A 438 29.28 2.54 14.62
N LEU A 439 29.15 1.32 14.10
CA LEU A 439 28.00 0.94 13.26
C LEU A 439 26.70 0.94 14.03
N VAL A 440 26.68 0.35 15.24
CA VAL A 440 25.50 0.36 16.12
C VAL A 440 25.13 1.80 16.49
N ARG A 441 26.11 2.62 16.89
CA ARG A 441 25.88 4.03 17.22
C ARG A 441 25.36 4.84 16.03
N THR A 442 25.91 4.61 14.83
CA THR A 442 25.44 5.29 13.60
C THR A 442 24.00 4.89 13.30
N SER A 443 23.68 3.60 13.42
CA SER A 443 22.33 3.08 13.18
C SER A 443 21.33 3.62 14.21
N LEU A 444 21.70 3.71 15.49
CA LEU A 444 20.86 4.32 16.53
C LEU A 444 20.57 5.81 16.24
N PHE A 445 21.57 6.57 15.77
CA PHE A 445 21.35 7.97 15.39
C PHE A 445 20.47 8.12 14.15
N SER A 446 20.59 7.22 13.17
CA SER A 446 19.67 7.17 12.02
C SER A 446 18.24 6.82 12.46
N LEU A 447 18.08 5.87 13.40
CA LEU A 447 16.78 5.45 13.93
C LEU A 447 16.05 6.54 14.71
N VAL A 448 16.74 7.57 15.22
CA VAL A 448 16.08 8.77 15.76
C VAL A 448 15.20 9.42 14.68
N GLY A 449 15.70 9.54 13.45
CA GLY A 449 14.90 10.05 12.32
C GLY A 449 13.72 9.15 11.99
N ALA A 450 13.92 7.82 12.03
CA ALA A 450 12.84 6.86 11.83
C ALA A 450 11.73 7.00 12.89
N LEU A 451 12.09 7.09 14.16
CA LEU A 451 11.13 7.23 15.26
C LEU A 451 10.35 8.55 15.18
N LEU A 452 11.03 9.67 14.89
CA LEU A 452 10.36 10.95 14.67
C LEU A 452 9.39 10.89 13.49
N MET A 453 9.78 10.26 12.38
CA MET A 453 8.89 10.06 11.22
C MET A 453 7.68 9.20 11.57
N VAL A 454 7.87 8.09 12.30
CA VAL A 454 6.76 7.25 12.82
C VAL A 454 5.83 8.09 13.67
N GLY A 455 6.36 8.91 14.59
CA GLY A 455 5.55 9.79 15.44
C GLY A 455 4.77 10.86 14.67
N LEU A 456 5.32 11.37 13.57
CA LEU A 456 4.68 12.39 12.74
C LEU A 456 3.59 11.83 11.82
N LEU A 457 3.74 10.58 11.38
CA LEU A 457 2.87 9.96 10.37
C LEU A 457 2.03 8.79 10.91
N ALA A 458 2.00 8.56 12.22
CA ALA A 458 1.11 7.59 12.87
C ALA A 458 -0.37 8.07 12.85
N ASP A 459 -0.96 8.08 11.67
CA ASP A 459 -2.35 8.42 11.41
C ASP A 459 -2.94 7.37 10.48
N ALA A 460 -4.22 7.01 10.70
CA ALA A 460 -4.90 5.98 9.92
C ALA A 460 -4.89 6.29 8.42
N GLY A 461 -4.88 7.56 7.99
CA GLY A 461 -4.79 7.93 6.58
C GLY A 461 -3.48 7.49 5.91
N PHE A 462 -2.35 7.58 6.63
CA PHE A 462 -1.06 7.09 6.13
C PHE A 462 -0.94 5.57 6.23
N MET A 463 -1.45 4.97 7.31
CA MET A 463 -1.43 3.51 7.53
C MET A 463 -2.30 2.77 6.51
N LEU A 464 -3.45 3.34 6.14
CA LEU A 464 -4.39 2.79 5.16
C LEU A 464 -4.03 3.16 3.71
N LYS A 465 -2.89 3.82 3.45
CA LYS A 465 -2.49 4.31 2.11
C LYS A 465 -3.48 5.28 1.45
N LEU A 466 -4.39 5.89 2.20
CA LEU A 466 -5.27 6.97 1.71
C LEU A 466 -4.45 8.22 1.39
N ASP A 467 -3.43 8.49 2.20
CA ASP A 467 -2.43 9.52 1.94
C ASP A 467 -1.03 8.88 1.95
N GLN A 468 -0.27 9.04 0.86
CA GLN A 468 1.04 8.38 0.72
C GLN A 468 2.20 9.35 0.93
N PHE A 469 3.27 8.85 1.53
CA PHE A 469 4.54 9.55 1.61
C PHE A 469 5.25 9.45 0.24
N THR A 470 5.14 10.51 -0.56
CA THR A 470 5.74 10.58 -1.91
C THR A 470 7.25 10.87 -1.90
N GLY A 471 7.80 11.29 -0.75
CA GLY A 471 9.20 11.66 -0.59
C GLY A 471 10.20 10.49 -0.56
N VAL A 472 9.75 9.24 -0.66
CA VAL A 472 10.60 8.03 -0.57
C VAL A 472 11.78 8.10 -1.54
N LYS A 473 11.54 8.44 -2.82
CA LYS A 473 12.61 8.47 -3.84
C LYS A 473 13.67 9.52 -3.52
N LEU A 474 13.25 10.73 -3.15
CA LEU A 474 14.15 11.82 -2.78
C LEU A 474 14.91 11.53 -1.47
N ALA A 475 14.26 10.86 -0.52
CA ALA A 475 14.89 10.42 0.73
C ALA A 475 16.02 9.41 0.50
N HIS A 476 16.07 8.73 -0.65
CA HIS A 476 17.21 7.88 -1.00
C HIS A 476 18.41 8.64 -1.57
N VAL A 477 18.15 9.75 -2.27
CA VAL A 477 19.16 10.47 -3.05
C VAL A 477 19.79 11.60 -2.26
N ILE A 478 18.98 12.39 -1.53
CA ILE A 478 19.47 13.60 -0.86
C ILE A 478 20.47 13.30 0.25
N PRO A 479 20.28 12.30 1.15
CA PRO A 479 21.29 11.98 2.16
C PRO A 479 22.60 11.57 1.53
N LEU A 480 22.54 10.83 0.41
CA LEU A 480 23.72 10.42 -0.35
C LEU A 480 24.47 11.63 -0.90
N ALA A 481 23.76 12.58 -1.52
CA ALA A 481 24.33 13.82 -2.04
C ALA A 481 24.89 14.72 -0.93
N LEU A 482 24.18 14.84 0.19
CA LEU A 482 24.64 15.63 1.35
C LEU A 482 25.91 15.03 1.96
N VAL A 483 25.94 13.72 2.20
CA VAL A 483 27.14 13.04 2.72
C VAL A 483 28.30 13.15 1.72
N ALA A 484 28.04 12.96 0.42
CA ALA A 484 29.05 13.16 -0.61
C ALA A 484 29.64 14.57 -0.55
N GLY A 485 28.81 15.61 -0.51
CA GLY A 485 29.24 17.00 -0.43
C GLY A 485 30.02 17.30 0.85
N ILE A 486 29.49 16.91 2.02
CA ILE A 486 30.14 17.13 3.32
C ILE A 486 31.56 16.57 3.32
N PHE A 487 31.75 15.32 2.90
CA PHE A 487 33.06 14.67 2.97
C PHE A 487 34.00 15.10 1.84
N PHE A 488 33.47 15.42 0.66
CA PHE A 488 34.27 15.96 -0.44
C PHE A 488 34.97 17.27 -0.04
N PHE A 489 34.24 18.19 0.61
CA PHE A 489 34.78 19.47 1.07
C PHE A 489 35.57 19.38 2.39
N ARG A 490 35.44 18.29 3.15
CA ARG A 490 36.18 18.07 4.41
C ARG A 490 37.68 17.82 4.19
N GLY A 491 38.07 17.39 2.99
CA GLY A 491 39.47 17.11 2.62
C GLY A 491 40.27 18.30 2.07
N ALA A 492 39.60 19.35 1.59
CA ALA A 492 40.25 20.57 1.13
C ALA A 492 40.69 21.38 2.36
N GLY A 493 41.97 21.74 2.41
CA GLY A 493 42.63 22.32 3.59
C GLY A 493 41.89 23.50 4.22
N LYS A 494 42.18 23.75 5.51
CA LYS A 494 41.58 24.80 6.37
C LYS A 494 41.69 26.24 5.83
N GLU A 495 42.32 26.45 4.68
CA GLU A 495 42.57 27.77 4.10
C GLU A 495 41.55 28.09 3.02
N GLY A 496 40.46 28.74 3.43
CA GLY A 496 39.40 29.26 2.56
C GLY A 496 38.06 28.61 2.87
N GLY A 497 37.10 29.43 3.34
CA GLY A 497 35.74 28.95 3.61
C GLY A 497 35.07 28.32 2.38
N TRP A 498 33.97 27.59 2.60
CA TRP A 498 33.24 26.80 1.61
C TRP A 498 33.01 27.49 0.24
N ARG A 499 32.83 28.82 0.19
CA ARG A 499 32.69 29.59 -1.06
C ARG A 499 33.91 29.47 -1.97
N ARG A 500 35.12 29.58 -1.42
CA ARG A 500 36.37 29.46 -2.21
C ARG A 500 36.58 28.03 -2.68
N GLN A 501 36.21 27.03 -1.87
CA GLN A 501 36.28 25.63 -2.28
C GLN A 501 35.30 25.30 -3.40
N VAL A 502 34.09 25.86 -3.38
CA VAL A 502 33.11 25.71 -4.46
C VAL A 502 33.58 26.42 -5.72
N GLN A 503 34.08 27.67 -5.62
CA GLN A 503 34.65 28.39 -6.77
C GLN A 503 35.81 27.61 -7.39
N HIS A 504 36.76 27.15 -6.56
CA HIS A 504 37.90 26.36 -7.01
C HIS A 504 37.46 25.03 -7.65
N PHE A 505 36.42 24.37 -7.13
CA PHE A 505 35.87 23.15 -7.72
C PHE A 505 35.19 23.41 -9.07
N MET A 506 34.44 24.51 -9.22
CA MET A 506 33.81 24.92 -10.48
C MET A 506 34.85 25.30 -11.55
N GLU A 507 36.04 25.75 -11.14
CA GLU A 507 37.16 26.11 -12.01
C GLU A 507 38.04 24.91 -12.43
N GLN A 508 37.80 23.71 -11.89
CA GLN A 508 38.58 22.52 -12.25
C GLN A 508 38.17 21.94 -13.62
N PRO A 509 39.14 21.62 -14.51
CA PRO A 509 38.82 21.02 -15.80
C PRO A 509 38.28 19.59 -15.63
N ILE A 510 37.09 19.34 -16.19
CA ILE A 510 36.48 18.00 -16.21
C ILE A 510 37.13 17.17 -17.33
N LEU A 511 37.98 16.21 -16.97
CA LEU A 511 38.47 15.22 -17.94
C LEU A 511 37.33 14.33 -18.44
N VAL A 512 37.33 13.99 -19.73
CA VAL A 512 36.31 13.15 -20.38
C VAL A 512 36.05 11.84 -19.63
N LYS A 513 37.11 11.21 -19.08
CA LYS A 513 36.99 9.99 -18.26
C LYS A 513 36.11 10.16 -17.01
N PHE A 514 36.14 11.34 -16.38
CA PHE A 514 35.28 11.63 -15.23
C PHE A 514 33.86 11.96 -15.66
N ALA A 515 33.66 12.59 -16.82
CA ALA A 515 32.33 12.79 -17.40
C ALA A 515 31.65 11.45 -17.75
N VAL A 516 32.38 10.53 -18.37
CA VAL A 516 31.88 9.17 -18.66
C VAL A 516 31.57 8.41 -17.37
N MET A 517 32.46 8.44 -16.38
CA MET A 517 32.24 7.79 -15.08
C MET A 517 31.03 8.40 -14.33
N ALA A 518 30.87 9.72 -14.36
CA ALA A 518 29.71 10.39 -13.79
C ALA A 518 28.41 9.99 -14.51
N GLY A 519 28.45 9.85 -15.83
CA GLY A 519 27.33 9.31 -16.62
C GLY A 519 26.95 7.89 -16.21
N VAL A 520 27.91 7.00 -16.04
CA VAL A 520 27.68 5.62 -15.56
C VAL A 520 27.10 5.61 -14.14
N ILE A 521 27.64 6.42 -13.23
CA ILE A 521 27.13 6.55 -11.86
C ILE A 521 25.69 7.10 -11.87
N LEU A 522 25.40 8.08 -12.72
CA LEU A 522 24.05 8.64 -12.86
C LEU A 522 23.07 7.58 -13.35
N VAL A 523 23.43 6.79 -14.36
CA VAL A 523 22.61 5.66 -14.84
C VAL A 523 22.41 4.63 -13.73
N ALA A 524 23.47 4.26 -13.00
CA ALA A 524 23.37 3.33 -11.88
C ALA A 524 22.46 3.86 -10.75
N LEU A 525 22.54 5.16 -10.46
CA LEU A 525 21.68 5.82 -9.48
C LEU A 525 20.22 5.87 -9.95
N LEU A 526 19.97 6.17 -11.23
CA LEU A 526 18.64 6.14 -11.82
C LEU A 526 18.02 4.74 -11.77
N VAL A 527 18.80 3.70 -12.10
CA VAL A 527 18.38 2.29 -11.99
C VAL A 527 18.14 1.91 -10.52
N TYR A 528 18.97 2.39 -9.60
CA TYR A 528 18.78 2.17 -8.17
C TYR A 528 17.49 2.80 -7.64
N VAL A 529 17.18 4.04 -8.06
CA VAL A 529 15.97 4.78 -7.66
C VAL A 529 14.72 4.26 -8.38
N SER A 530 14.82 3.78 -9.62
CA SER A 530 13.69 3.15 -10.30
C SER A 530 13.31 1.85 -9.60
N ARG A 531 14.29 1.08 -9.13
CA ARG A 531 14.11 -0.17 -8.35
C ARG A 531 13.65 0.03 -6.90
N THR A 532 13.50 1.26 -6.40
CA THR A 532 12.95 1.50 -5.03
C THR A 532 11.43 1.73 -5.03
N GLY A 533 10.77 1.69 -6.19
CA GLY A 533 9.31 1.75 -6.33
C GLY A 533 8.67 0.36 -6.45
N ASN A 534 7.44 0.22 -5.93
CA ASN A 534 6.63 -0.99 -6.10
C ASN A 534 6.44 -1.29 -7.60
N GLU A 535 6.65 -2.56 -7.94
CA GLU A 535 6.56 -3.15 -9.28
C GLU A 535 7.67 -2.75 -10.25
N SER A 536 8.77 -3.52 -10.25
CA SER A 536 9.52 -3.78 -11.48
C SER A 536 10.63 -4.82 -11.28
N ALA A 537 10.45 -5.94 -11.99
CA ALA A 537 11.45 -6.83 -12.60
C ALA A 537 11.25 -8.31 -12.21
N ALA A 538 11.40 -9.17 -13.22
CA ALA A 538 11.52 -10.61 -13.07
C ALA A 538 12.67 -10.92 -12.10
N VAL A 539 12.29 -11.25 -10.86
CA VAL A 539 13.19 -11.77 -9.85
C VAL A 539 13.54 -13.19 -10.27
N SER A 540 14.82 -13.57 -10.24
CA SER A 540 15.19 -14.94 -10.60
C SER A 540 14.53 -15.92 -9.62
N SER A 541 14.22 -17.13 -10.09
CA SER A 541 13.66 -18.20 -9.23
C SER A 541 14.55 -18.48 -8.02
N LEU A 542 15.87 -18.41 -8.18
CA LEU A 542 16.84 -18.54 -7.09
C LEU A 542 16.76 -17.40 -6.07
N GLU A 543 16.55 -16.16 -6.52
CA GLU A 543 16.37 -15.03 -5.60
C GLU A 543 15.05 -15.15 -4.83
N LEU A 544 13.98 -15.65 -5.46
CA LEU A 544 12.73 -15.96 -4.77
C LEU A 544 12.93 -17.05 -3.70
N GLN A 545 13.59 -18.16 -4.03
CA GLN A 545 13.89 -19.23 -3.07
C GLN A 545 14.75 -18.74 -1.90
N PHE A 546 15.80 -17.95 -2.19
CA PHE A 546 16.63 -17.35 -1.14
C PHE A 546 15.82 -16.42 -0.23
N ARG A 547 14.91 -15.65 -0.82
CA ARG A 547 14.00 -14.77 -0.07
C ARG A 547 13.06 -15.55 0.84
N THR A 548 12.46 -16.64 0.36
CA THR A 548 11.58 -17.52 1.16
C THR A 548 12.37 -18.21 2.27
N LEU A 549 13.59 -18.67 1.99
CA LEU A 549 14.46 -19.28 3.00
C LEU A 549 14.81 -18.30 4.12
N LEU A 550 15.14 -17.05 3.79
CA LEU A 550 15.38 -16.02 4.80
C LEU A 550 14.14 -15.73 5.64
N ASP A 551 12.96 -15.72 5.03
CA ASP A 551 11.70 -15.46 5.75
C ASP A 551 11.40 -16.59 6.74
N ASN A 552 11.48 -17.85 6.29
CA ASN A 552 11.22 -19.02 7.13
C ASN A 552 12.18 -19.14 8.33
N ILE A 553 13.44 -18.71 8.17
CA ILE A 553 14.44 -18.78 9.24
C ILE A 553 14.32 -17.59 10.20
N LEU A 554 14.04 -16.40 9.67
CA LEU A 554 14.16 -15.14 10.43
C LEU A 554 12.80 -14.56 10.87
N GLY A 555 11.69 -15.14 10.42
CA GLY A 555 10.31 -14.67 10.59
C GLY A 555 9.99 -13.42 9.77
N VAL A 556 10.90 -12.44 9.75
CA VAL A 556 10.78 -11.24 8.92
C VAL A 556 12.07 -11.02 8.14
N ARG A 557 11.96 -11.14 6.82
CA ARG A 557 13.10 -10.91 5.92
C ARG A 557 13.66 -9.48 6.01
N PRO A 558 14.98 -9.31 6.24
CA PRO A 558 15.65 -8.01 6.21
C PRO A 558 15.78 -7.46 4.79
N ARG A 559 15.93 -6.14 4.65
CA ARG A 559 16.21 -5.52 3.35
C ARG A 559 17.60 -5.95 2.87
N THR A 560 17.66 -6.60 1.72
CA THR A 560 18.89 -7.11 1.10
C THR A 560 20.00 -6.07 0.99
N LYS A 561 19.62 -4.82 0.68
CA LYS A 561 20.55 -3.69 0.55
C LYS A 561 21.26 -3.33 1.86
N GLU A 562 20.63 -3.59 3.01
CA GLU A 562 21.19 -3.28 4.33
C GLU A 562 22.28 -4.26 4.71
N PHE A 563 21.97 -5.57 4.71
CA PHE A 563 22.88 -6.59 5.22
C PHE A 563 23.90 -7.10 4.19
N MET A 564 23.63 -7.02 2.88
CA MET A 564 24.59 -7.49 1.86
C MET A 564 25.57 -6.41 1.40
N LEU A 565 25.18 -5.13 1.49
CA LEU A 565 25.96 -4.02 0.90
C LEU A 565 26.19 -2.89 1.90
N GLY A 566 25.12 -2.27 2.39
CA GLY A 566 25.21 -1.05 3.21
C GLY A 566 26.02 -1.21 4.50
N HIS A 567 25.54 -2.03 5.44
CA HIS A 567 26.19 -2.23 6.74
C HIS A 567 27.58 -2.87 6.62
N PRO A 568 27.80 -3.92 5.80
CA PRO A 568 29.13 -4.50 5.64
C PRO A 568 30.18 -3.50 5.12
N LEU A 569 29.84 -2.71 4.10
CA LEU A 569 30.77 -1.73 3.52
C LEU A 569 30.99 -0.53 4.43
N LEU A 570 29.97 -0.12 5.20
CA LEU A 570 30.14 0.91 6.22
C LEU A 570 31.06 0.42 7.35
N LEU A 571 30.96 -0.85 7.74
CA LEU A 571 31.87 -1.43 8.73
C LEU A 571 33.31 -1.48 8.21
N LEU A 572 33.50 -1.87 6.95
CA LEU A 572 34.81 -1.84 6.29
C LEU A 572 35.36 -0.40 6.23
N LEU A 573 34.51 0.61 5.97
CA LEU A 573 34.94 2.00 6.01
C LEU A 573 35.43 2.43 7.40
N PHE A 574 34.73 2.04 8.47
CA PHE A 574 35.20 2.34 9.83
C PHE A 574 36.52 1.65 10.17
N TYR A 575 36.79 0.48 9.59
CA TYR A 575 38.05 -0.22 9.74
C TYR A 575 39.20 0.47 8.98
N LEU A 576 38.98 0.89 7.74
CA LEU A 576 40.01 1.53 6.91
C LEU A 576 40.26 3.01 7.28
N GLY A 577 39.21 3.70 7.72
CA GLY A 577 39.21 5.15 7.94
C GLY A 577 39.03 5.95 6.65
N PHE A 578 38.32 7.07 6.73
CA PHE A 578 38.11 7.98 5.60
C PHE A 578 39.28 8.96 5.46
N ARG A 579 40.34 8.53 4.78
CA ARG A 579 41.59 9.31 4.67
C ARG A 579 41.54 10.42 3.63
N ASP A 580 40.95 10.12 2.47
CA ASP A 580 40.81 11.02 1.33
C ASP A 580 39.57 10.66 0.48
N ASN A 581 39.31 11.45 -0.56
CA ASN A 581 38.14 11.29 -1.43
C ASN A 581 38.15 9.98 -2.24
N ARG A 582 39.22 9.17 -2.23
CA ARG A 582 39.21 7.84 -2.88
C ARG A 582 38.32 6.85 -2.14
N TYR A 583 38.06 7.07 -0.85
CA TYR A 583 37.15 6.27 -0.03
C TYR A 583 35.67 6.70 -0.19
N GLN A 584 35.39 7.70 -1.03
CA GLN A 584 34.04 8.20 -1.25
C GLN A 584 33.08 7.14 -1.81
N PRO A 585 33.44 6.29 -2.79
CA PRO A 585 32.56 5.21 -3.23
C PRO A 585 32.16 4.26 -2.10
N LEU A 586 33.11 3.91 -1.21
CA LEU A 586 32.86 3.05 -0.06
C LEU A 586 31.92 3.72 0.96
N LEU A 587 32.10 5.02 1.20
CA LEU A 587 31.20 5.82 2.03
C LEU A 587 29.79 5.88 1.44
N LEU A 588 29.65 6.14 0.15
CA LEU A 588 28.35 6.20 -0.53
C LEU A 588 27.64 4.84 -0.50
N ALA A 589 28.37 3.75 -0.68
CA ALA A 589 27.83 2.40 -0.52
C ALA A 589 27.36 2.14 0.92
N GLY A 590 28.12 2.59 1.93
CA GLY A 590 27.73 2.52 3.33
C GLY A 590 26.49 3.35 3.68
N VAL A 591 26.33 4.53 3.06
CA VAL A 591 25.16 5.41 3.24
C VAL A 591 23.87 4.69 2.86
N ILE A 592 23.89 3.86 1.81
CA ILE A 592 22.72 3.10 1.35
C ILE A 592 22.11 2.27 2.50
N GLY A 593 22.93 1.68 3.36
CA GLY A 593 22.45 0.92 4.52
C GLY A 593 21.69 1.79 5.52
N GLN A 594 22.25 2.94 5.89
CA GLN A 594 21.62 3.87 6.85
C GLN A 594 20.35 4.51 6.29
N VAL A 595 20.33 4.79 5.00
CA VAL A 595 19.17 5.34 4.30
C VAL A 595 18.06 4.29 4.17
N SER A 596 18.40 3.06 3.80
CA SER A 596 17.43 1.95 3.74
C SER A 596 16.84 1.65 5.12
N LEU A 597 17.66 1.68 6.17
CA LEU A 597 17.24 1.46 7.56
C LEU A 597 16.12 2.42 7.96
N VAL A 598 16.30 3.72 7.70
CA VAL A 598 15.28 4.72 8.01
C VAL A 598 14.08 4.63 7.06
N ASN A 599 14.33 4.33 5.78
CA ASN A 599 13.28 4.19 4.78
C ASN A 599 12.35 3.00 5.03
N THR A 600 12.80 1.96 5.74
CA THR A 600 11.94 0.85 6.16
C THR A 600 10.67 1.34 6.88
N TYR A 601 10.78 2.41 7.66
CA TYR A 601 9.66 2.99 8.41
C TYR A 601 8.77 3.93 7.58
N ALA A 602 9.22 4.33 6.37
CA ALA A 602 8.45 5.19 5.48
C ALA A 602 7.26 4.42 4.85
N HIS A 603 7.33 3.09 4.85
CA HIS A 603 6.22 2.20 4.52
C HIS A 603 5.30 2.00 5.73
N ILE A 604 4.60 3.06 6.12
CA ILE A 604 3.84 3.13 7.38
C ILE A 604 2.71 2.11 7.49
N HIS A 605 2.22 1.60 6.37
CA HIS A 605 1.27 0.50 6.33
C HIS A 605 1.83 -0.83 6.83
N THR A 606 3.16 -0.98 6.92
CA THR A 606 3.79 -2.15 7.55
C THR A 606 3.68 -1.99 9.07
N PRO A 607 3.25 -3.01 9.82
CA PRO A 607 3.24 -2.96 11.29
C PRO A 607 4.60 -2.56 11.86
N LEU A 608 4.59 -1.82 12.97
CA LEU A 608 5.79 -1.27 13.56
C LEU A 608 6.74 -2.37 14.05
N MET A 609 6.20 -3.43 14.64
CA MET A 609 7.01 -4.57 15.13
C MET A 609 7.71 -5.31 13.98
N VAL A 610 7.01 -5.53 12.87
CA VAL A 610 7.60 -6.13 11.65
C VAL A 610 8.74 -5.25 11.14
N SER A 611 8.56 -3.93 11.11
CA SER A 611 9.62 -2.99 10.70
C SER A 611 10.84 -3.02 11.63
N LEU A 612 10.62 -3.14 12.94
CA LEU A 612 11.69 -3.26 13.94
C LEU A 612 12.48 -4.57 13.79
N LEU A 613 11.79 -5.71 13.66
CA LEU A 613 12.41 -7.01 13.42
C LEU A 613 13.22 -7.02 12.13
N ARG A 614 12.68 -6.41 11.05
CA ARG A 614 13.38 -6.24 9.79
C ARG A 614 14.69 -5.46 9.94
N SER A 615 14.66 -4.34 10.65
CA SER A 615 15.85 -3.52 10.94
C SER A 615 16.86 -4.26 11.82
N PHE A 616 16.39 -5.00 12.83
CA PHE A 616 17.24 -5.82 13.69
C PHE A 616 17.97 -6.89 12.87
N ASN A 617 17.21 -7.65 12.07
CA ASN A 617 17.74 -8.67 11.17
C ASN A 617 18.75 -8.11 10.16
N GLY A 618 18.49 -6.92 9.62
CA GLY A 618 19.41 -6.24 8.71
C GLY A 618 20.74 -5.87 9.38
N LEU A 619 20.69 -5.42 10.64
CA LEU A 619 21.86 -4.94 11.36
C LEU A 619 22.81 -6.08 11.78
N TRP A 620 22.30 -7.15 12.41
CA TRP A 620 23.17 -8.21 12.92
C TRP A 620 23.79 -9.04 11.79
N LEU A 621 23.03 -9.35 10.73
CA LEU A 621 23.56 -10.00 9.53
C LEU A 621 24.58 -9.09 8.83
N GLY A 622 24.31 -7.78 8.78
CA GLY A 622 25.24 -6.80 8.23
C GLY A 622 26.55 -6.71 9.02
N ILE A 623 26.50 -6.85 10.34
CA ILE A 623 27.69 -6.93 11.21
C ILE A 623 28.50 -8.18 10.86
N ILE A 624 27.87 -9.36 10.77
CA ILE A 624 28.55 -10.61 10.42
C ILE A 624 29.20 -10.48 9.04
N GLY A 625 28.45 -10.03 8.04
CA GLY A 625 28.96 -9.82 6.68
C GLY A 625 30.14 -8.83 6.66
N GLY A 626 30.05 -7.74 7.42
CA GLY A 626 31.12 -6.75 7.54
C GLY A 626 32.38 -7.32 8.20
N LEU A 627 32.25 -8.15 9.24
CA LEU A 627 33.39 -8.79 9.91
C LEU A 627 34.08 -9.79 8.98
N VAL A 628 33.31 -10.55 8.19
CA VAL A 628 33.85 -11.42 7.13
C VAL A 628 34.61 -10.59 6.09
N LEU A 629 34.06 -9.48 5.62
CA LEU A 629 34.76 -8.58 4.68
C LEU A 629 36.06 -8.04 5.27
N ILE A 630 36.09 -7.67 6.55
CA ILE A 630 37.33 -7.20 7.23
C ILE A 630 38.35 -8.34 7.32
N ALA A 631 37.92 -9.58 7.62
CA ALA A 631 38.81 -10.73 7.67
C ALA A 631 39.41 -11.06 6.29
N LEU A 632 38.59 -11.03 5.25
CA LEU A 632 39.04 -11.20 3.85
C LEU A 632 40.00 -10.10 3.44
N TRP A 633 39.72 -8.84 3.81
CA TRP A 633 40.62 -7.71 3.55
C TRP A 633 41.99 -7.90 4.21
N LYS A 634 42.02 -8.30 5.49
CA LYS A 634 43.27 -8.60 6.21
C LYS A 634 44.06 -9.75 5.57
N ALA A 635 43.37 -10.82 5.15
CA ALA A 635 44.01 -11.93 4.47
C ALA A 635 44.64 -11.50 3.13
N GLY A 636 43.92 -10.66 2.37
CA GLY A 636 44.42 -10.08 1.12
C GLY A 636 45.66 -9.19 1.32
N GLU A 637 45.64 -8.31 2.32
CA GLU A 637 46.81 -7.50 2.69
C GLU A 637 48.03 -8.36 3.05
N GLY A 638 47.81 -9.45 3.81
CA GLY A 638 48.87 -10.39 4.17
C GLY A 638 49.51 -11.10 2.96
N ILE A 639 48.70 -11.51 1.99
CA ILE A 639 49.18 -12.13 0.74
C ILE A 639 49.94 -11.11 -0.11
N MET A 640 49.43 -9.89 -0.23
CA MET A 640 50.07 -8.84 -1.03
C MET A 640 51.40 -8.37 -0.43
N GLN A 641 51.50 -8.29 0.90
CA GLN A 641 52.76 -8.01 1.59
C GLN A 641 53.78 -9.14 1.45
N LYS A 642 53.33 -10.39 1.29
CA LYS A 642 54.20 -11.54 1.02
C LYS A 642 54.74 -11.49 -0.41
N TYR A 643 53.90 -11.16 -1.39
CA TYR A 643 54.28 -10.99 -2.81
C TYR A 643 55.13 -9.76 -3.11
N LEU A 644 55.08 -8.71 -2.28
CA LEU A 644 55.91 -7.50 -2.42
C LEU A 644 57.28 -7.62 -1.71
N ARG A 645 57.47 -8.68 -0.92
CA ARG A 645 58.74 -8.99 -0.23
C ARG A 645 59.57 -10.06 -0.94
N GLU A 646 58.95 -10.81 -1.84
CA GLU A 646 59.61 -11.62 -2.89
C GLU A 646 59.85 -10.74 -4.12
#